data_AF-A0A1H6EAF3-F1
#
_entry.id   AF-A0A1H6EAF3-F1
#
_cell.length_a   1.000
_cell.length_b   1.000
_cell.length_c   1.000
_cell.angle_alpha   90.00
_cell.angle_beta   90.00
_cell.angle_gamma   90.00
#
_symmetry.space_group_name_H-M   'P 1'
#
loop_
_entity.id
_entity.type
_entity.pdbx_description
1 polymer ?
#
loop_
_entity_poly.entity_id
_entity_poly.type
_entity_poly.pdbx_seq_one_letter_code
_entity_poly.pdbx_strand_id
1 'polypeptide(L)'
;MASEALVSAVRKLLDDPHADPGLEVSGVEQAAEAVRLLDEGLRGGLGVFRSMAAGAQQGAESLSSDSLQVLSEFVQNANDAGAGRLRFRLSPEALLVAHDGDPVRLGDILLLGMPWLTGKTTDAQSTGRFGIGLSTLRALAATWEVHCRPFHLRYAGLTLEPATRPELPEEISGPRWTVFRIPLEPGQLPADELFAWFESWSDSSLLFLRHLEHIEVTDGEHSTVLRLSWEEAARTRVEIGGTESSVVVRHATTSEGAVWRMYEAQVTPRPEWKRHHKALGDEVPVAVALPLQVHGHGSVHAGLPVAPLDMAARVHTQFDPVASREGFASSRLNQQLVPLVADLWEGAVRDVLGHVDPAAWHLVHLSPTGGATPPHHLQDVIRSTLQTRARQSLAANLVLPASDDGPPVSLVEFAVEEIALTGVIDDAEVARLSGAPYTFPHTARDRAGHWRRVLADWRAAGAAELRPEVRVTDALVLFGDAERDVVRTVRLAAVALESGHEYTLAQKPCLVSADGRSLNPSDRRHAYAEGPASDTGTLDGLGVVHDLHPAFWAEDPAAKKVLDWLRRRGSLIRRDDTAAVLGIVARLGESGGRLPDADEPEEIARLASLQSALGDLPKRARNTLGPKIGRAVRLNAFTFDDQGEEQPCVVEPRAAYLPAKLESADRDRFAVAARKTPGLVWVHRSYERSLLSAAQGNGLSRTAFLRLLGVADIPRLTALPRDRFDSAYFKQYAADSRIGLARHCMWNLPDRRRVMWNETATHTLDDLVSDDLRAVVADIVAEENVGERRRRTAALLRTLTGPLTSSEQGRVQMAQADRKWFVAARRRPCGSGSCGTPPGWRTPPVLCGPRPRFSCARRMPWPSTVTTTPTTCTETFSRPWLAVPTSSPSSAFPATPTFPGSRTGSANCESAHGTATRSEMACERKRCSSTGPSHDVSRTARPRSRGPRSSETSGTPSWGRSSS
;
A
#
# COMPACT_ATOMS: atom_id res chain seq x y z
N MET A 1 84.01 4.92 21.52
CA MET A 1 82.76 5.65 21.83
C MET A 1 81.64 5.32 20.84
N ALA A 2 81.64 5.86 19.60
CA ALA A 2 80.50 5.70 18.67
C ALA A 2 80.13 4.22 18.34
N SER A 3 81.14 3.35 18.14
CA SER A 3 80.93 1.91 17.92
C SER A 3 80.38 1.19 19.17
N GLU A 4 80.87 1.51 20.38
CA GLU A 4 80.40 0.89 21.63
C GLU A 4 78.94 1.27 21.94
N ALA A 5 78.55 2.52 21.67
CA ALA A 5 77.15 2.95 21.77
C ALA A 5 76.24 2.15 20.82
N LEU A 6 76.69 1.90 19.58
CA LEU A 6 75.95 1.11 18.61
C LEU A 6 75.82 -0.36 19.03
N VAL A 7 76.91 -1.00 19.47
CA VAL A 7 76.88 -2.38 19.99
C VAL A 7 75.98 -2.50 21.22
N SER A 8 75.96 -1.49 22.09
CA SER A 8 75.06 -1.43 23.25
C SER A 8 73.59 -1.32 22.83
N ALA A 9 73.27 -0.42 21.91
CA ALA A 9 71.91 -0.24 21.38
C ALA A 9 71.38 -1.48 20.65
N VAL A 10 72.23 -2.12 19.84
CA VAL A 10 71.89 -3.38 19.15
C VAL A 10 71.71 -4.53 20.14
N ARG A 11 72.58 -4.69 21.15
CA ARG A 11 72.38 -5.70 22.20
C ARG A 11 71.06 -5.48 22.94
N LYS A 12 70.73 -4.24 23.29
CA LYS A 12 69.47 -3.89 23.97
C LYS A 12 68.23 -4.36 23.18
N LEU A 13 68.25 -4.23 21.84
CA LEU A 13 67.19 -4.72 20.95
C LEU A 13 67.16 -6.24 20.77
N LEU A 14 68.30 -6.93 20.92
CA LEU A 14 68.38 -8.38 20.88
C LEU A 14 67.92 -9.02 22.21
N ASP A 15 68.15 -8.34 23.33
CA ASP A 15 67.68 -8.72 24.67
C ASP A 15 66.16 -8.40 24.83
N ASP A 16 65.70 -7.26 24.32
CA ASP A 16 64.29 -6.84 24.29
C ASP A 16 63.96 -6.07 22.97
N PRO A 17 63.32 -6.73 21.98
CA PRO A 17 62.90 -6.10 20.71
C PRO A 17 61.86 -4.98 20.83
N HIS A 18 61.37 -4.67 22.03
CA HIS A 18 60.45 -3.55 22.30
C HIS A 18 61.11 -2.39 23.05
N ALA A 19 62.39 -2.53 23.44
CA ALA A 19 63.14 -1.46 24.09
C ALA A 19 63.56 -0.38 23.09
N ASP A 20 63.35 0.90 23.46
CA ASP A 20 63.98 2.02 22.76
C ASP A 20 65.51 1.83 22.74
N PRO A 21 66.19 1.76 21.58
CA PRO A 21 67.64 1.63 21.52
C PRO A 21 68.40 2.81 22.16
N GLY A 22 67.76 3.98 22.31
CA GLY A 22 68.37 5.17 22.91
C GLY A 22 69.48 5.79 22.05
N LEU A 23 69.55 5.43 20.77
CA LEU A 23 70.57 5.86 19.82
C LEU A 23 69.93 6.18 18.46
N GLU A 24 69.99 7.46 18.07
CA GLU A 24 69.67 7.88 16.71
C GLU A 24 70.83 7.53 15.78
N VAL A 25 70.56 6.68 14.79
CA VAL A 25 71.51 6.34 13.72
C VAL A 25 71.24 7.27 12.53
N SER A 26 72.27 7.98 12.08
CA SER A 26 72.15 9.00 11.01
C SER A 26 73.12 8.82 9.83
N GLY A 27 74.18 8.02 10.00
CA GLY A 27 75.13 7.70 8.93
C GLY A 27 74.85 6.36 8.25
N VAL A 28 74.96 6.28 6.92
CA VAL A 28 74.71 5.03 6.14
C VAL A 28 75.68 3.91 6.51
N GLU A 29 76.96 4.21 6.76
CA GLU A 29 77.94 3.21 7.22
C GLU A 29 77.60 2.68 8.62
N GLN A 30 77.15 3.55 9.52
CA GLN A 30 76.70 3.19 10.87
C GLN A 30 75.43 2.35 10.83
N ALA A 31 74.50 2.65 9.92
CA ALA A 31 73.28 1.87 9.68
C ALA A 31 73.60 0.48 9.12
N ALA A 32 74.52 0.39 8.14
CA ALA A 32 75.00 -0.89 7.62
C ALA A 32 75.68 -1.74 8.70
N GLU A 33 76.48 -1.13 9.58
CA GLU A 33 77.08 -1.85 10.71
C GLU A 33 76.05 -2.30 11.74
N ALA A 34 75.03 -1.48 12.02
CA ALA A 34 73.93 -1.85 12.90
C ALA A 34 73.19 -3.11 12.42
N VAL A 35 72.94 -3.20 11.11
CA VAL A 35 72.30 -4.36 10.47
C VAL A 35 73.17 -5.61 10.58
N ARG A 36 74.51 -5.51 10.40
CA ARG A 36 75.43 -6.64 10.61
C ARG A 36 75.43 -7.14 12.05
N LEU A 37 75.44 -6.24 13.02
CA LEU A 37 75.45 -6.58 14.44
C LEU A 37 74.12 -7.22 14.89
N LEU A 38 72.98 -6.77 14.35
CA LEU A 38 71.68 -7.41 14.56
C LEU A 38 71.67 -8.84 13.99
N ASP A 39 72.15 -9.02 12.77
CA ASP A 39 72.22 -10.33 12.11
C ASP A 39 73.20 -11.30 12.79
N GLU A 40 74.37 -10.83 13.23
CA GLU A 40 75.30 -11.62 14.04
C GLU A 40 74.66 -12.06 15.36
N GLY A 41 73.90 -11.18 16.02
CA GLY A 41 73.13 -11.52 17.22
C GLY A 41 72.09 -12.61 16.98
N LEU A 42 71.28 -12.48 15.92
CA LEU A 42 70.30 -13.49 15.50
C LEU A 42 70.97 -14.83 15.13
N ARG A 43 72.13 -14.78 14.45
CA ARG A 43 72.94 -15.96 14.12
C ARG A 43 73.73 -16.52 15.31
N GLY A 44 73.88 -15.78 16.40
CA GLY A 44 74.40 -16.24 17.69
C GLY A 44 73.36 -16.89 18.62
N GLY A 45 72.06 -16.61 18.40
CA GLY A 45 70.97 -17.10 19.25
C GLY A 45 70.82 -18.64 19.28
N LEU A 46 70.39 -19.17 20.44
CA LEU A 46 70.24 -20.61 20.69
C LEU A 46 69.36 -21.30 19.63
N GLY A 47 69.76 -22.51 19.21
CA GLY A 47 69.14 -23.23 18.09
C GLY A 47 67.65 -23.52 18.25
N VAL A 48 67.14 -23.63 19.48
CA VAL A 48 65.69 -23.81 19.75
C VAL A 48 64.90 -22.58 19.29
N PHE A 49 65.33 -21.36 19.67
CA PHE A 49 64.65 -20.13 19.25
C PHE A 49 64.71 -19.93 17.74
N ARG A 50 65.84 -20.29 17.10
CA ARG A 50 65.97 -20.25 15.63
C ARG A 50 65.03 -21.23 14.93
N SER A 51 64.88 -22.44 15.47
CA SER A 51 63.96 -23.45 14.96
C SER A 51 62.49 -23.02 15.13
N MET A 52 62.17 -22.41 16.28
CA MET A 52 60.85 -21.80 16.51
C MET A 52 60.58 -20.67 15.52
N ALA A 53 61.49 -19.71 15.36
CA ALA A 53 61.34 -18.61 14.41
C ALA A 53 61.21 -19.09 12.95
N ALA A 54 61.94 -20.13 12.55
CA ALA A 54 61.85 -20.70 11.20
C ALA A 54 60.49 -21.39 10.95
N GLY A 55 60.03 -22.23 11.88
CA GLY A 55 58.69 -22.83 11.81
C GLY A 55 57.57 -21.79 11.88
N ALA A 56 57.80 -20.70 12.62
CA ALA A 56 56.89 -19.57 12.73
C ALA A 56 56.82 -18.74 11.42
N GLN A 57 57.90 -18.69 10.64
CA GLN A 57 57.94 -18.09 9.31
C GLN A 57 57.21 -18.96 8.27
N GLN A 58 57.46 -20.27 8.27
CA GLN A 58 56.75 -21.25 7.43
C GLN A 58 55.24 -21.29 7.75
N GLY A 59 54.88 -21.15 9.03
CA GLY A 59 53.47 -21.01 9.42
C GLY A 59 52.82 -19.76 8.80
N ALA A 60 53.52 -18.63 8.83
CA ALA A 60 53.01 -17.35 8.31
C ALA A 60 52.72 -17.36 6.80
N GLU A 61 53.51 -18.10 6.01
CA GLU A 61 53.27 -18.32 4.56
C GLU A 61 51.88 -18.92 4.26
N SER A 62 51.33 -19.71 5.20
CA SER A 62 50.07 -20.46 5.03
C SER A 62 48.83 -19.81 5.65
N LEU A 63 48.92 -18.55 6.12
CA LEU A 63 47.85 -17.91 6.91
C LEU A 63 46.75 -17.20 6.12
N SER A 64 46.88 -17.06 4.80
CA SER A 64 45.87 -16.45 3.91
C SER A 64 45.60 -17.38 2.73
N SER A 65 44.38 -17.36 2.18
CA SER A 65 44.11 -18.01 0.88
C SER A 65 44.44 -17.12 -0.32
N ASP A 66 44.60 -15.80 -0.09
CA ASP A 66 45.03 -14.79 -1.05
C ASP A 66 46.51 -14.40 -0.81
N SER A 67 47.36 -14.56 -1.84
CA SER A 67 48.76 -14.14 -1.85
C SER A 67 48.96 -12.62 -1.83
N LEU A 68 47.97 -11.85 -2.28
CA LEU A 68 47.99 -10.38 -2.32
C LEU A 68 47.46 -9.73 -1.05
N GLN A 69 46.94 -10.51 -0.08
CA GLN A 69 46.55 -10.01 1.24
C GLN A 69 47.70 -9.24 1.94
N VAL A 70 48.96 -9.54 1.62
CA VAL A 70 50.15 -8.80 2.11
C VAL A 70 50.18 -7.33 1.69
N LEU A 71 49.59 -6.96 0.55
CA LEU A 71 49.48 -5.57 0.10
C LEU A 71 48.71 -4.72 1.12
N SER A 72 47.69 -5.30 1.76
CA SER A 72 46.94 -4.64 2.84
C SER A 72 47.81 -4.31 4.07
N GLU A 73 48.89 -5.06 4.32
CA GLU A 73 49.80 -4.82 5.44
C GLU A 73 50.82 -3.72 5.11
N PHE A 74 51.19 -3.52 3.84
CA PHE A 74 51.89 -2.29 3.42
C PHE A 74 51.02 -1.05 3.60
N VAL A 75 49.74 -1.12 3.22
CA VAL A 75 48.75 -0.03 3.40
C VAL A 75 48.62 0.35 4.89
N GLN A 76 48.53 -0.66 5.77
CA GLN A 76 48.47 -0.43 7.21
C GLN A 76 49.79 0.06 7.80
N ASN A 77 50.95 -0.44 7.36
CA ASN A 77 52.24 0.03 7.84
C ASN A 77 52.53 1.47 7.40
N ALA A 78 52.14 1.86 6.18
CA ALA A 78 52.22 3.25 5.72
C ALA A 78 51.32 4.17 6.57
N ASN A 79 50.06 3.79 6.84
CA ASN A 79 49.18 4.54 7.73
C ASN A 79 49.69 4.58 9.19
N ASP A 80 50.26 3.48 9.69
CA ASP A 80 50.87 3.43 11.04
C ASP A 80 52.12 4.32 11.15
N ALA A 81 52.87 4.47 10.05
CA ALA A 81 53.97 5.43 9.92
C ALA A 81 53.50 6.88 9.59
N GLY A 82 52.19 7.17 9.65
CA GLY A 82 51.66 8.50 9.41
C GLY A 82 51.76 9.00 7.95
N ALA A 83 51.92 8.10 6.97
CA ALA A 83 51.99 8.47 5.57
C ALA A 83 50.67 9.05 5.05
N GLY A 84 50.75 10.15 4.30
CA GLY A 84 49.65 10.70 3.52
C GLY A 84 49.47 10.03 2.16
N ARG A 85 50.56 9.45 1.62
CA ARG A 85 50.62 8.84 0.29
C ARG A 85 51.35 7.50 0.31
N LEU A 86 50.83 6.57 -0.48
CA LEU A 86 51.43 5.27 -0.74
C LEU A 86 51.41 4.99 -2.24
N ARG A 87 52.48 4.39 -2.75
CA ARG A 87 52.65 4.05 -4.16
C ARG A 87 53.06 2.60 -4.32
N PHE A 88 52.46 1.91 -5.28
CA PHE A 88 52.87 0.60 -5.75
C PHE A 88 53.29 0.73 -7.22
N ARG A 89 54.49 0.26 -7.56
CA ARG A 89 54.93 0.14 -8.95
C ARG A 89 55.38 -1.28 -9.24
N LEU A 90 54.64 -1.96 -10.12
CA LEU A 90 55.05 -3.23 -10.69
C LEU A 90 56.09 -2.99 -11.78
N SER A 91 57.00 -3.95 -11.93
CA SER A 91 57.98 -4.07 -13.01
C SER A 91 58.30 -5.55 -13.20
N PRO A 92 58.81 -6.00 -14.37
CA PRO A 92 59.13 -7.41 -14.61
C PRO A 92 60.09 -8.03 -13.60
N GLU A 93 60.92 -7.22 -12.94
CA GLU A 93 61.94 -7.64 -11.98
C GLU A 93 61.56 -7.45 -10.51
N ALA A 94 60.56 -6.60 -10.20
CA ALA A 94 60.17 -6.28 -8.83
C ALA A 94 58.80 -5.58 -8.70
N LEU A 95 58.17 -5.76 -7.53
CA LEU A 95 57.20 -4.80 -7.00
C LEU A 95 57.95 -3.79 -6.10
N LEU A 96 57.79 -2.50 -6.37
CA LEU A 96 58.24 -1.40 -5.52
C LEU A 96 57.05 -0.85 -4.73
N VAL A 97 57.22 -0.62 -3.43
CA VAL A 97 56.19 -0.04 -2.56
C VAL A 97 56.78 1.12 -1.77
N ALA A 98 56.24 2.32 -1.91
CA ALA A 98 56.86 3.55 -1.41
C ALA A 98 55.87 4.45 -0.65
N HIS A 99 56.24 4.99 0.51
CA HIS A 99 55.40 5.91 1.29
C HIS A 99 56.13 7.15 1.80
N ASP A 100 55.37 8.22 2.03
CA ASP A 100 55.87 9.54 2.49
C ASP A 100 55.87 9.74 4.02
N GLY A 101 55.37 8.76 4.77
CA GLY A 101 55.40 8.72 6.24
C GLY A 101 56.81 8.53 6.84
N ASP A 102 56.83 8.32 8.15
CA ASP A 102 58.03 8.32 8.99
C ASP A 102 59.13 7.34 8.52
N PRO A 103 60.43 7.72 8.68
CA PRO A 103 61.54 6.89 8.26
C PRO A 103 61.80 5.73 9.21
N VAL A 104 62.24 4.59 8.66
CA VAL A 104 62.62 3.39 9.43
C VAL A 104 63.78 3.70 10.37
N ARG A 105 63.61 3.34 11.65
CA ARG A 105 64.56 3.54 12.75
C ARG A 105 65.20 2.21 13.17
N LEU A 106 66.24 2.27 14.00
CA LEU A 106 67.00 1.09 14.43
C LEU A 106 66.12 0.02 15.13
N GLY A 107 65.14 0.44 15.93
CA GLY A 107 64.22 -0.48 16.62
C GLY A 107 63.21 -1.16 15.70
N ASP A 108 62.87 -0.53 14.57
CA ASP A 108 61.84 -1.05 13.65
C ASP A 108 62.33 -2.26 12.86
N ILE A 109 63.65 -2.43 12.68
CA ILE A 109 64.27 -3.48 11.85
C ILE A 109 63.84 -4.89 12.28
N LEU A 110 63.86 -5.18 13.58
CA LEU A 110 63.40 -6.48 14.08
C LEU A 110 61.88 -6.62 13.95
N LEU A 111 61.13 -5.54 14.20
CA LEU A 111 59.66 -5.53 14.18
C LEU A 111 59.05 -5.57 12.76
N LEU A 112 59.82 -5.18 11.73
CA LEU A 112 59.41 -5.22 10.33
C LEU A 112 59.52 -6.63 9.73
N GLY A 113 60.58 -7.39 10.06
CA GLY A 113 60.89 -8.65 9.37
C GLY A 113 60.83 -9.93 10.20
N MET A 114 60.83 -9.87 11.53
CA MET A 114 60.85 -11.08 12.36
C MET A 114 59.43 -11.61 12.62
N PRO A 115 59.15 -12.89 12.33
CA PRO A 115 57.82 -13.44 12.48
C PRO A 115 57.38 -13.43 13.94
N TRP A 116 56.16 -12.93 14.19
CA TRP A 116 55.47 -12.81 15.47
C TRP A 116 56.04 -11.79 16.48
N LEU A 117 57.14 -11.08 16.19
CA LEU A 117 57.56 -9.91 16.97
C LEU A 117 56.75 -8.67 16.59
N THR A 118 56.20 -7.93 17.56
CA THR A 118 55.41 -6.73 17.24
C THR A 118 55.37 -5.69 18.35
N GLY A 119 55.70 -4.44 18.04
CA GLY A 119 55.46 -3.29 18.93
C GLY A 119 53.97 -2.95 19.07
N LYS A 120 53.11 -3.55 18.23
CA LYS A 120 51.67 -3.33 18.19
C LYS A 120 50.93 -4.02 19.37
N THR A 121 51.66 -4.52 20.36
CA THR A 121 51.17 -5.00 21.66
C THR A 121 50.99 -3.87 22.67
N THR A 122 51.80 -2.81 22.60
CA THR A 122 51.73 -1.63 23.49
C THR A 122 51.00 -0.46 22.84
N ASP A 123 51.03 -0.35 21.51
CA ASP A 123 50.23 0.62 20.77
C ASP A 123 48.82 0.10 20.44
N ALA A 124 47.80 0.72 21.05
CA ALA A 124 46.39 0.44 20.79
C ALA A 124 45.88 1.03 19.47
N GLN A 125 46.52 2.10 18.98
CA GLN A 125 46.05 2.91 17.85
C GLN A 125 46.61 2.44 16.50
N SER A 126 47.65 1.62 16.44
CA SER A 126 48.09 1.00 15.19
C SER A 126 46.94 0.24 14.50
N THR A 127 46.93 0.29 13.18
CA THR A 127 46.04 -0.41 12.27
C THR A 127 46.47 -1.88 12.10
N GLY A 128 47.78 -2.13 12.02
CA GLY A 128 48.36 -3.45 11.76
C GLY A 128 48.16 -4.51 12.86
N ARG A 129 48.34 -5.78 12.49
CA ARG A 129 47.93 -6.94 13.29
C ARG A 129 49.02 -8.02 13.37
N PHE A 130 49.74 -8.05 14.51
CA PHE A 130 50.86 -8.97 14.82
C PHE A 130 52.12 -8.80 13.94
N GLY A 131 53.22 -9.43 14.35
CA GLY A 131 54.46 -9.57 13.58
C GLY A 131 54.35 -10.56 12.41
N ILE A 132 53.15 -10.75 11.89
CA ILE A 132 52.85 -11.69 10.80
C ILE A 132 52.91 -10.96 9.46
N GLY A 133 52.51 -9.68 9.43
CA GLY A 133 52.17 -8.95 8.20
C GLY A 133 53.18 -9.10 7.07
N LEU A 134 54.40 -8.58 7.22
CA LEU A 134 55.44 -8.69 6.18
C LEU A 134 56.13 -10.07 6.14
N SER A 135 55.84 -11.00 7.07
CA SER A 135 56.27 -12.40 6.91
C SER A 135 55.46 -13.14 5.84
N THR A 136 54.23 -12.68 5.54
CA THR A 136 53.44 -13.22 4.43
C THR A 136 54.00 -12.85 3.05
N LEU A 137 54.95 -11.92 2.95
CA LEU A 137 55.65 -11.59 1.69
C LEU A 137 56.31 -12.80 1.03
N ARG A 138 56.59 -13.86 1.78
CA ARG A 138 57.16 -15.12 1.26
C ARG A 138 56.23 -15.88 0.31
N ALA A 139 54.95 -15.52 0.21
CA ALA A 139 54.06 -15.95 -0.88
C ALA A 139 54.43 -15.30 -2.24
N LEU A 140 55.11 -14.15 -2.24
CA LEU A 140 55.53 -13.42 -3.45
C LEU A 140 57.05 -13.47 -3.68
N ALA A 141 57.87 -13.41 -2.62
CA ALA A 141 59.33 -13.37 -2.74
C ALA A 141 60.08 -13.96 -1.54
N ALA A 142 61.13 -14.76 -1.81
CA ALA A 142 61.99 -15.35 -0.78
C ALA A 142 62.89 -14.31 -0.05
N THR A 143 63.10 -13.14 -0.67
CA THR A 143 63.86 -12.01 -0.13
C THR A 143 63.17 -10.69 -0.46
N TRP A 144 63.33 -9.67 0.37
CA TRP A 144 62.86 -8.31 0.10
C TRP A 144 63.78 -7.28 0.76
N GLU A 145 63.73 -6.03 0.29
CA GLU A 145 64.65 -4.96 0.68
C GLU A 145 63.88 -3.73 1.16
N VAL A 146 64.52 -2.94 2.03
CA VAL A 146 64.01 -1.66 2.55
C VAL A 146 65.08 -0.59 2.39
N HIS A 147 64.65 0.56 1.86
CA HIS A 147 65.51 1.71 1.60
C HIS A 147 64.87 2.98 2.15
N CYS A 148 65.36 3.47 3.29
CA CYS A 148 65.01 4.77 3.84
C CYS A 148 66.21 5.31 4.62
N ARG A 149 66.71 6.51 4.27
CA ARG A 149 67.99 7.00 4.82
C ARG A 149 67.94 7.10 6.36
N PRO A 150 68.95 6.56 7.09
CA PRO A 150 70.21 5.98 6.59
C PRO A 150 70.19 4.48 6.29
N PHE A 151 69.10 3.77 6.60
CA PHE A 151 68.99 2.33 6.50
C PHE A 151 68.71 1.83 5.07
N HIS A 152 69.59 0.95 4.61
CA HIS A 152 69.42 0.16 3.39
C HIS A 152 69.73 -1.29 3.75
N LEU A 153 68.71 -2.16 3.73
CA LEU A 153 68.84 -3.55 4.19
C LEU A 153 67.98 -4.52 3.39
N ARG A 154 68.39 -5.80 3.40
CA ARG A 154 67.74 -6.94 2.79
C ARG A 154 67.37 -7.96 3.87
N TYR A 155 66.15 -8.47 3.78
CA TYR A 155 65.64 -9.59 4.57
C TYR A 155 65.70 -10.87 3.73
N ALA A 156 66.33 -11.92 4.27
CA ALA A 156 66.45 -13.22 3.63
C ALA A 156 66.08 -14.33 4.64
N GLY A 157 64.77 -14.61 4.75
CA GLY A 157 64.23 -15.45 5.81
C GLY A 157 64.38 -14.79 7.19
N LEU A 158 65.29 -15.32 8.01
CA LEU A 158 65.66 -14.74 9.32
C LEU A 158 67.01 -14.01 9.28
N THR A 159 67.63 -13.88 8.11
CA THR A 159 68.93 -13.21 7.92
C THR A 159 68.70 -11.75 7.54
N LEU A 160 69.50 -10.84 8.10
CA LEU A 160 69.50 -9.41 7.78
C LEU A 160 70.85 -9.03 7.14
N GLU A 161 70.83 -8.31 6.03
CA GLU A 161 72.05 -7.91 5.33
C GLU A 161 71.99 -6.42 4.95
N PRO A 162 73.10 -5.65 5.00
CA PRO A 162 73.14 -4.31 4.43
C PRO A 162 72.98 -4.37 2.91
N ALA A 163 71.98 -3.65 2.38
CA ALA A 163 71.74 -3.57 0.95
C ALA A 163 72.44 -2.34 0.36
N THR A 164 72.89 -2.45 -0.90
CA THR A 164 73.23 -1.25 -1.69
C THR A 164 71.92 -0.54 -2.04
N ARG A 165 71.88 0.79 -1.96
CA ARG A 165 70.70 1.56 -2.42
C ARG A 165 70.53 1.35 -3.94
N PRO A 166 69.41 0.82 -4.44
CA PRO A 166 69.18 0.68 -5.87
C PRO A 166 68.96 2.05 -6.52
N GLU A 167 69.14 2.10 -7.83
CA GLU A 167 68.54 3.16 -8.64
C GLU A 167 67.01 2.97 -8.62
N LEU A 168 66.29 4.01 -8.22
CA LEU A 168 64.84 4.02 -8.10
C LEU A 168 64.29 5.00 -9.15
N PRO A 169 63.20 4.67 -9.87
CA PRO A 169 62.57 5.58 -10.81
C PRO A 169 62.19 6.91 -10.13
N GLU A 170 62.41 8.06 -10.77
CA GLU A 170 62.12 9.36 -10.14
C GLU A 170 60.63 9.52 -9.79
N GLU A 171 59.75 8.79 -10.50
CA GLU A 171 58.31 8.84 -10.27
C GLU A 171 57.88 8.11 -8.99
N ILE A 172 58.64 7.15 -8.45
CA ILE A 172 58.13 6.28 -7.36
C ILE A 172 58.26 6.89 -5.97
N SER A 173 59.30 7.71 -5.71
CA SER A 173 59.68 8.08 -4.34
C SER A 173 60.34 9.45 -4.23
N GLY A 174 59.93 10.25 -3.24
CA GLY A 174 60.64 11.47 -2.84
C GLY A 174 61.91 11.19 -2.02
N PRO A 175 62.78 12.20 -1.78
CA PRO A 175 64.11 12.02 -1.19
C PRO A 175 64.15 11.60 0.29
N ARG A 176 62.98 11.45 0.93
CA ARG A 176 62.80 10.98 2.31
C ARG A 176 61.81 9.80 2.44
N TRP A 177 61.28 9.32 1.32
CA TRP A 177 60.27 8.24 1.34
C TRP A 177 60.92 6.92 1.77
N THR A 178 60.18 6.09 2.51
CA THR A 178 60.54 4.70 2.75
C THR A 178 60.12 3.88 1.54
N VAL A 179 61.06 3.15 0.94
CA VAL A 179 60.82 2.32 -0.25
C VAL A 179 61.16 0.86 0.04
N PHE A 180 60.16 0.00 -0.04
CA PHE A 180 60.29 -1.45 -0.06
C PHE A 180 60.50 -1.91 -1.51
N ARG A 181 61.42 -2.84 -1.72
CA ARG A 181 61.63 -3.52 -3.01
C ARG A 181 61.46 -5.02 -2.81
N ILE A 182 60.53 -5.60 -3.56
CA ILE A 182 60.18 -7.01 -3.52
C ILE A 182 60.56 -7.59 -4.90
N PRO A 183 61.74 -8.21 -5.05
CA PRO A 183 62.12 -8.87 -6.29
C PRO A 183 61.10 -9.96 -6.66
N LEU A 184 60.73 -10.05 -7.93
CA LEU A 184 59.75 -11.01 -8.43
C LEU A 184 60.41 -11.98 -9.40
N GLU A 185 59.97 -13.24 -9.38
CA GLU A 185 60.25 -14.18 -10.47
C GLU A 185 59.29 -13.89 -11.66
N PRO A 186 59.67 -14.17 -12.92
CA PRO A 186 58.84 -13.84 -14.08
C PRO A 186 57.46 -14.51 -14.03
N GLY A 187 56.40 -13.68 -13.94
CA GLY A 187 55.01 -14.14 -13.85
C GLY A 187 54.53 -14.48 -12.43
N GLN A 188 55.34 -14.25 -11.38
CA GLN A 188 54.95 -14.48 -9.98
C GLN A 188 53.84 -13.52 -9.49
N LEU A 189 53.70 -12.37 -10.13
CA LEU A 189 52.60 -11.42 -9.93
C LEU A 189 52.15 -10.86 -11.29
N PRO A 190 51.02 -11.34 -11.86
CA PRO A 190 50.41 -10.76 -13.04
C PRO A 190 49.93 -9.33 -12.78
N ALA A 191 50.06 -8.44 -13.77
CA ALA A 191 49.63 -7.05 -13.64
C ALA A 191 48.10 -6.95 -13.48
N ASP A 192 47.35 -7.75 -14.24
CA ASP A 192 45.90 -7.86 -14.17
C ASP A 192 45.40 -8.38 -12.81
N GLU A 193 46.13 -9.29 -12.16
CA GLU A 193 45.82 -9.73 -10.78
C GLU A 193 46.02 -8.58 -9.77
N LEU A 194 47.13 -7.85 -9.88
CA LEU A 194 47.41 -6.68 -9.03
C LEU A 194 46.37 -5.56 -9.21
N PHE A 195 46.01 -5.22 -10.45
CA PHE A 195 45.00 -4.20 -10.73
C PHE A 195 43.61 -4.65 -10.27
N ALA A 196 43.18 -5.88 -10.58
CA ALA A 196 41.89 -6.40 -10.12
C ALA A 196 41.77 -6.45 -8.59
N TRP A 197 42.87 -6.71 -7.86
CA TRP A 197 42.90 -6.65 -6.40
C TRP A 197 42.65 -5.23 -5.87
N PHE A 198 43.30 -4.21 -6.44
CA PHE A 198 43.06 -2.81 -6.06
C PHE A 198 41.74 -2.24 -6.59
N GLU A 199 41.22 -2.73 -7.71
CA GLU A 199 39.88 -2.39 -8.23
C GLU A 199 38.74 -3.07 -7.44
N SER A 200 39.03 -4.14 -6.70
CA SER A 200 38.11 -4.68 -5.69
C SER A 200 37.91 -3.71 -4.51
N TRP A 201 38.84 -2.77 -4.33
CA TRP A 201 38.71 -1.65 -3.41
C TRP A 201 38.21 -0.41 -4.16
N SER A 202 37.46 0.42 -3.44
CA SER A 202 37.07 1.77 -3.87
C SER A 202 37.81 2.84 -3.04
N ASP A 203 37.76 4.10 -3.46
CA ASP A 203 38.18 5.27 -2.65
C ASP A 203 37.67 5.19 -1.21
N SER A 204 36.40 4.80 -1.04
CA SER A 204 35.74 4.62 0.25
C SER A 204 36.29 3.46 1.11
N SER A 205 37.25 2.67 0.62
CA SER A 205 37.99 1.70 1.42
C SER A 205 38.96 2.37 2.39
N LEU A 206 39.40 3.59 2.07
CA LEU A 206 40.33 4.39 2.88
C LEU A 206 39.65 5.13 4.04
N LEU A 207 38.32 5.09 4.17
CA LEU A 207 37.53 5.93 5.09
C LEU A 207 37.96 5.89 6.57
N PHE A 208 38.52 4.77 7.05
CA PHE A 208 38.95 4.63 8.45
C PHE A 208 40.45 4.44 8.60
N LEU A 209 41.23 4.88 7.61
CA LEU A 209 42.64 5.19 7.78
C LEU A 209 42.75 6.60 8.38
N ARG A 210 43.80 6.85 9.18
CA ARG A 210 43.98 8.13 9.90
C ARG A 210 44.75 9.17 9.09
N HIS A 211 45.68 8.70 8.26
CA HIS A 211 46.68 9.53 7.61
C HIS A 211 46.69 9.31 6.09
N LEU A 212 46.50 8.05 5.66
CA LEU A 212 46.63 7.69 4.25
C LEU A 212 45.38 8.06 3.43
N GLU A 213 45.47 9.15 2.67
CA GLU A 213 44.38 9.69 1.84
C GLU A 213 44.49 9.28 0.35
N HIS A 214 45.65 8.78 -0.07
CA HIS A 214 45.98 8.55 -1.49
C HIS A 214 46.86 7.30 -1.68
N ILE A 215 46.37 6.35 -2.48
CA ILE A 215 47.12 5.20 -2.98
C ILE A 215 47.16 5.27 -4.51
N GLU A 216 48.35 5.11 -5.09
CA GLU A 216 48.59 5.12 -6.54
C GLU A 216 49.30 3.82 -6.93
N VAL A 217 48.77 3.11 -7.92
CA VAL A 217 49.23 1.77 -8.34
C VAL A 217 49.46 1.80 -9.85
N THR A 218 50.62 1.33 -10.32
CA THR A 218 50.97 1.36 -11.76
C THR A 218 51.95 0.25 -12.16
N ASP A 219 51.93 -0.18 -13.42
CA ASP A 219 52.96 -1.00 -14.08
C ASP A 219 53.88 -0.17 -15.01
N GLY A 220 53.52 1.10 -15.26
CA GLY A 220 54.15 2.01 -16.22
C GLY A 220 53.33 2.29 -17.49
N GLU A 221 52.34 1.46 -17.81
CA GLU A 221 51.38 1.66 -18.92
C GLU A 221 49.97 1.98 -18.40
N HIS A 222 49.55 1.25 -17.37
CA HIS A 222 48.28 1.37 -16.67
C HIS A 222 48.48 2.03 -15.29
N SER A 223 47.44 2.67 -14.77
CA SER A 223 47.42 3.13 -13.38
C SER A 223 46.00 3.13 -12.81
N THR A 224 45.87 2.71 -11.55
CA THR A 224 44.68 2.93 -10.73
C THR A 224 45.04 3.75 -9.49
N VAL A 225 44.11 4.57 -9.03
CA VAL A 225 44.31 5.53 -7.95
C VAL A 225 43.11 5.47 -7.02
N LEU A 226 43.36 5.18 -5.74
CA LEU A 226 42.36 5.30 -4.67
C LEU A 226 42.62 6.60 -3.91
N ARG A 227 41.62 7.48 -3.83
CA ARG A 227 41.77 8.81 -3.22
C ARG A 227 40.51 9.30 -2.52
N LEU A 228 40.70 9.85 -1.33
CA LEU A 228 39.69 10.68 -0.64
C LEU A 228 40.16 12.14 -0.56
N SER A 229 39.20 13.05 -0.39
CA SER A 229 39.41 14.40 0.13
C SER A 229 38.44 14.67 1.27
N TRP A 230 38.96 15.25 2.37
CA TRP A 230 38.22 15.41 3.62
C TRP A 230 37.84 16.86 3.94
N GLU A 231 36.67 17.04 4.55
CA GLU A 231 36.18 18.30 5.12
C GLU A 231 35.59 18.04 6.53
N GLU A 232 35.94 18.83 7.54
CA GLU A 232 35.27 18.76 8.85
C GLU A 232 33.94 19.52 8.77
N ALA A 233 32.82 18.79 8.85
CA ALA A 233 31.49 19.32 8.58
C ALA A 233 30.76 19.78 9.84
N ALA A 234 30.90 19.07 10.96
CA ALA A 234 30.26 19.42 12.22
C ALA A 234 30.89 18.71 13.43
N ARG A 235 30.50 19.14 14.63
CA ARG A 235 30.65 18.37 15.87
C ARG A 235 29.29 18.28 16.56
N THR A 236 28.91 17.09 16.99
CA THR A 236 27.61 16.81 17.62
C THR A 236 27.79 15.93 18.86
N ARG A 237 26.68 15.63 19.55
CA ARG A 237 26.64 14.65 20.64
C ARG A 237 25.67 13.53 20.32
N VAL A 238 26.06 12.32 20.71
CA VAL A 238 25.25 11.10 20.57
C VAL A 238 25.46 10.25 21.82
N GLU A 239 24.38 9.71 22.38
CA GLU A 239 24.46 8.71 23.44
C GLU A 239 24.98 7.39 22.85
N ILE A 240 26.15 6.94 23.30
CA ILE A 240 26.78 5.69 22.83
C ILE A 240 27.02 4.80 24.05
N GLY A 241 26.46 3.59 24.04
CA GLY A 241 26.63 2.62 25.12
C GLY A 241 26.07 3.06 26.48
N GLY A 242 25.16 4.05 26.52
CA GLY A 242 24.64 4.67 27.73
C GLY A 242 25.40 5.92 28.20
N THR A 243 26.16 6.60 27.32
CA THR A 243 26.91 7.81 27.68
C THR A 243 27.00 8.81 26.52
N GLU A 244 26.65 10.06 26.81
CA GLU A 244 26.76 11.21 25.90
C GLU A 244 28.21 11.42 25.43
N SER A 245 28.47 11.06 24.18
CA SER A 245 29.79 11.07 23.57
C SER A 245 29.92 12.21 22.56
N SER A 246 31.10 12.83 22.48
CA SER A 246 31.39 13.84 21.46
C SER A 246 31.68 13.15 20.13
N VAL A 247 30.96 13.54 19.07
CA VAL A 247 31.08 12.97 17.73
C VAL A 247 31.61 14.03 16.76
N VAL A 248 32.72 13.73 16.09
CA VAL A 248 33.23 14.53 14.96
C VAL A 248 32.55 14.03 13.69
N VAL A 249 32.03 14.95 12.89
CA VAL A 249 31.37 14.66 11.61
C VAL A 249 32.21 15.23 10.48
N ARG A 250 32.63 14.37 9.55
CA ARG A 250 33.44 14.72 8.38
C ARG A 250 32.75 14.31 7.09
N HIS A 251 32.99 15.02 6.00
CA HIS A 251 32.66 14.54 4.65
C HIS A 251 33.92 14.02 3.98
N ALA A 252 33.81 12.84 3.37
CA ALA A 252 34.84 12.24 2.54
C ALA A 252 34.30 12.13 1.12
N THR A 253 34.88 12.93 0.22
CA THR A 253 34.52 12.92 -1.20
C THR A 253 35.49 12.02 -1.96
N THR A 254 34.92 11.12 -2.74
CA THR A 254 35.63 10.19 -3.66
C THR A 254 36.04 10.91 -4.95
N SER A 255 36.95 10.32 -5.72
CA SER A 255 37.36 10.80 -7.04
C SER A 255 36.19 10.88 -8.04
N GLU A 256 35.20 9.99 -7.92
CA GLU A 256 33.95 10.01 -8.69
C GLU A 256 32.92 11.04 -8.18
N GLY A 257 33.19 11.73 -7.06
CA GLY A 257 32.30 12.74 -6.48
C GLY A 257 31.18 12.21 -5.59
N ALA A 258 31.10 10.89 -5.34
CA ALA A 258 30.24 10.34 -4.28
C ALA A 258 30.77 10.76 -2.90
N VAL A 259 29.86 11.09 -1.98
CA VAL A 259 30.16 11.70 -0.68
C VAL A 259 29.71 10.80 0.47
N TRP A 260 30.65 10.46 1.34
CA TRP A 260 30.41 9.72 2.58
C TRP A 260 30.45 10.68 3.77
N ARG A 261 29.37 10.72 4.56
CA ARG A 261 29.31 11.45 5.82
C ARG A 261 29.76 10.52 6.94
N MET A 262 30.98 10.73 7.43
CA MET A 262 31.58 9.95 8.51
C MET A 262 31.31 10.60 9.86
N TYR A 263 30.93 9.78 10.82
CA TYR A 263 30.74 10.09 12.23
C TYR A 263 31.76 9.28 13.02
N GLU A 264 32.52 9.93 13.89
CA GLU A 264 33.55 9.29 14.72
C GLU A 264 33.45 9.77 16.17
N ALA A 265 33.44 8.82 17.10
CA ALA A 265 33.45 9.05 18.54
C ALA A 265 34.61 8.30 19.19
N GLN A 266 35.15 8.87 20.27
CA GLN A 266 36.06 8.16 21.18
C GLN A 266 35.27 7.73 22.42
N VAL A 267 35.29 6.44 22.74
CA VAL A 267 34.50 5.83 23.83
C VAL A 267 35.44 5.23 24.88
N THR A 268 35.24 5.57 26.15
CA THR A 268 36.04 5.01 27.26
C THR A 268 35.87 3.49 27.34
N PRO A 269 36.95 2.70 27.43
CA PRO A 269 36.87 1.25 27.53
C PRO A 269 36.23 0.81 28.85
N ARG A 270 35.48 -0.29 28.81
CA ARG A 270 34.96 -0.92 30.04
C ARG A 270 36.01 -1.90 30.63
N PRO A 271 36.13 -2.04 31.96
CA PRO A 271 37.20 -2.84 32.58
C PRO A 271 37.22 -4.33 32.20
N GLU A 272 36.10 -4.89 31.71
CA GLU A 272 36.03 -6.27 31.22
C GLU A 272 36.44 -6.45 29.76
N TRP A 273 36.64 -5.37 29.00
CA TRP A 273 37.08 -5.43 27.60
C TRP A 273 38.55 -5.80 27.51
N LYS A 274 38.86 -6.79 26.66
CA LYS A 274 40.23 -7.24 26.39
C LYS A 274 40.35 -7.60 24.92
N ARG A 275 41.31 -6.99 24.22
CA ARG A 275 41.66 -7.36 22.85
C ARG A 275 42.47 -8.64 22.82
N HIS A 276 42.41 -9.37 21.72
CA HIS A 276 43.28 -10.52 21.49
C HIS A 276 44.70 -10.06 21.10
N HIS A 277 45.58 -10.02 22.10
CA HIS A 277 47.03 -9.75 21.97
C HIS A 277 47.41 -8.35 21.44
N LYS A 278 46.56 -7.33 21.69
CA LYS A 278 46.83 -5.92 21.41
C LYS A 278 46.49 -5.06 22.63
N ALA A 279 47.11 -3.90 22.78
CA ALA A 279 46.69 -2.93 23.78
C ALA A 279 45.24 -2.48 23.50
N LEU A 280 44.44 -2.39 24.55
CA LEU A 280 43.25 -1.55 24.55
C LEU A 280 43.69 -0.18 25.07
N GLY A 281 43.40 0.89 24.33
CA GLY A 281 43.76 2.25 24.74
C GLY A 281 42.77 2.80 25.76
N ASP A 282 43.13 3.92 26.40
CA ASP A 282 42.24 4.67 27.31
C ASP A 282 40.98 5.22 26.60
N GLU A 283 41.00 5.22 25.26
CA GLU A 283 39.86 5.49 24.38
C GLU A 283 39.79 4.45 23.26
N VAL A 284 38.56 4.10 22.86
CA VAL A 284 38.26 3.19 21.75
C VAL A 284 37.50 3.99 20.66
N PRO A 285 38.04 4.11 19.43
CA PRO A 285 37.32 4.73 18.34
C PRO A 285 36.11 3.88 17.94
N VAL A 286 34.98 4.53 17.73
CA VAL A 286 33.77 3.96 17.12
C VAL A 286 33.38 4.91 15.99
N ALA A 287 33.25 4.39 14.77
CA ALA A 287 32.97 5.20 13.59
C ALA A 287 31.96 4.54 12.64
N VAL A 288 31.15 5.37 12.01
CA VAL A 288 30.13 4.99 11.02
C VAL A 288 30.19 5.98 9.86
N ALA A 289 30.25 5.50 8.62
CA ALA A 289 30.17 6.32 7.43
C ALA A 289 28.94 5.96 6.60
N LEU A 290 28.13 6.97 6.29
CA LEU A 290 26.87 6.83 5.55
C LEU A 290 27.03 7.48 4.16
N PRO A 291 26.66 6.80 3.06
CA PRO A 291 26.71 7.38 1.72
C PRO A 291 25.49 8.29 1.52
N LEU A 292 25.73 9.56 1.17
CA LEU A 292 24.65 10.52 0.93
C LEU A 292 23.89 10.20 -0.37
N GLN A 293 24.58 9.61 -1.35
CA GLN A 293 23.96 9.04 -2.54
C GLN A 293 23.59 7.55 -2.32
N VAL A 294 22.62 7.04 -3.10
CA VAL A 294 22.16 5.64 -3.02
C VAL A 294 23.24 4.62 -3.45
N HIS A 295 24.30 5.06 -4.11
CA HIS A 295 25.39 4.22 -4.58
C HIS A 295 26.49 4.08 -3.52
N GLY A 296 26.47 3.00 -2.74
CA GLY A 296 27.53 2.69 -1.79
C GLY A 296 27.38 1.31 -1.16
N HIS A 297 28.30 0.39 -1.46
CA HIS A 297 28.37 -0.91 -0.78
C HIS A 297 28.93 -0.74 0.64
N GLY A 298 28.19 -1.22 1.65
CA GLY A 298 28.59 -1.21 3.05
C GLY A 298 29.47 -2.38 3.46
N SER A 299 30.35 -2.12 4.43
CA SER A 299 31.40 -3.03 4.89
C SER A 299 31.74 -2.80 6.36
N VAL A 300 32.25 -3.84 7.01
CA VAL A 300 32.80 -3.80 8.37
C VAL A 300 34.33 -3.72 8.25
N HIS A 301 34.93 -2.75 8.94
CA HIS A 301 36.35 -2.40 8.81
C HIS A 301 37.15 -2.60 10.10
N ALA A 302 38.40 -3.02 9.94
CA ALA A 302 39.47 -2.91 10.93
C ALA A 302 40.58 -2.03 10.32
N GLY A 303 40.30 -0.72 10.25
CA GLY A 303 40.97 0.23 9.36
C GLY A 303 40.52 0.03 7.92
N LEU A 304 41.05 -1.02 7.30
CA LEU A 304 40.65 -1.49 5.97
C LEU A 304 39.36 -2.33 6.01
N PRO A 305 38.64 -2.50 4.87
CA PRO A 305 37.53 -3.43 4.77
C PRO A 305 37.95 -4.86 5.12
N VAL A 306 37.04 -5.61 5.77
CA VAL A 306 37.26 -7.01 6.17
C VAL A 306 36.08 -7.91 5.79
N ALA A 307 34.86 -7.41 5.82
CA ALA A 307 33.67 -8.14 5.40
C ALA A 307 32.58 -7.20 4.84
N PRO A 308 31.72 -7.63 3.90
CA PRO A 308 30.53 -6.88 3.49
C PRO A 308 29.49 -6.81 4.63
N LEU A 309 28.62 -5.80 4.59
CA LEU A 309 27.53 -5.60 5.56
C LEU A 309 26.12 -5.65 4.92
N ASP A 310 26.01 -5.50 3.60
CA ASP A 310 24.74 -5.48 2.84
C ASP A 310 23.75 -4.38 3.29
N MET A 311 24.29 -3.29 3.82
CA MET A 311 23.58 -2.06 4.21
C MET A 311 24.25 -0.85 3.56
N ALA A 312 23.54 0.27 3.45
CA ALA A 312 24.15 1.55 3.07
C ALA A 312 24.86 2.20 4.28
N ALA A 313 25.82 1.48 4.85
CA ALA A 313 26.66 1.94 5.97
C ALA A 313 28.00 1.22 5.95
N ARG A 314 29.09 1.95 6.17
CA ARG A 314 30.42 1.38 6.50
C ARG A 314 30.69 1.62 7.97
N VAL A 315 31.22 0.63 8.68
CA VAL A 315 31.37 0.70 10.15
C VAL A 315 32.78 0.28 10.58
N HIS A 316 33.33 0.96 11.58
CA HIS A 316 34.65 0.71 12.11
C HIS A 316 34.70 0.87 13.64
N THR A 317 35.52 0.03 14.27
CA THR A 317 36.03 0.19 15.63
C THR A 317 37.22 -0.77 15.80
N GLN A 318 37.76 -0.93 17.01
CA GLN A 318 38.84 -1.87 17.34
C GLN A 318 38.38 -3.35 17.35
N PHE A 319 37.62 -3.77 16.34
CA PHE A 319 37.31 -5.17 16.10
C PHE A 319 38.59 -5.99 15.87
N ASP A 320 38.61 -7.22 16.37
CA ASP A 320 39.70 -8.17 16.16
C ASP A 320 39.35 -9.11 14.97
N PRO A 321 40.04 -8.99 13.80
CA PRO A 321 39.83 -9.89 12.67
C PRO A 321 40.35 -11.32 12.93
N VAL A 322 40.16 -12.24 11.98
CA VAL A 322 40.94 -13.50 11.93
C VAL A 322 42.37 -13.25 11.41
N ALA A 323 43.22 -14.29 11.41
CA ALA A 323 44.62 -14.17 10.94
C ALA A 323 44.73 -13.87 9.44
N SER A 324 43.90 -14.52 8.61
CA SER A 324 43.84 -14.28 7.15
C SER A 324 43.23 -12.94 6.76
N ARG A 325 42.58 -12.24 7.71
CA ARG A 325 41.79 -11.02 7.51
C ARG A 325 40.56 -11.14 6.58
N GLU A 326 40.23 -12.34 6.12
CA GLU A 326 39.00 -12.68 5.36
C GLU A 326 37.71 -12.65 6.23
N GLY A 327 37.77 -12.08 7.44
CA GLY A 327 36.66 -12.07 8.39
C GLY A 327 37.04 -11.73 9.83
N PHE A 328 36.10 -11.94 10.77
CA PHE A 328 36.24 -11.54 12.17
C PHE A 328 36.31 -12.72 13.14
N ALA A 329 37.12 -12.58 14.19
CA ALA A 329 37.20 -13.57 15.25
C ALA A 329 35.91 -13.58 16.10
N SER A 330 35.50 -14.76 16.58
CA SER A 330 34.37 -14.94 17.50
C SER A 330 34.72 -14.52 18.94
N SER A 331 35.25 -13.30 19.12
CA SER A 331 35.68 -12.77 20.42
C SER A 331 34.51 -12.13 21.18
N ARG A 332 34.60 -12.18 22.52
CA ARG A 332 33.67 -11.46 23.41
C ARG A 332 33.74 -9.94 23.17
N LEU A 333 34.93 -9.40 22.92
CA LEU A 333 35.08 -7.97 22.62
C LEU A 333 34.29 -7.55 21.38
N ASN A 334 34.41 -8.30 20.27
CA ASN A 334 33.69 -7.98 19.04
C ASN A 334 32.18 -7.89 19.30
N GLN A 335 31.61 -8.82 20.08
CA GLN A 335 30.20 -8.79 20.50
C GLN A 335 29.86 -7.59 21.39
N GLN A 336 30.76 -7.18 22.30
CA GLN A 336 30.56 -6.03 23.18
C GLN A 336 30.67 -4.67 22.48
N LEU A 337 31.34 -4.61 21.32
CA LEU A 337 31.48 -3.39 20.51
C LEU A 337 30.27 -3.15 19.55
N VAL A 338 29.55 -4.20 19.12
CA VAL A 338 28.40 -4.06 18.20
C VAL A 338 27.34 -3.05 18.67
N PRO A 339 26.90 -3.03 19.96
CA PRO A 339 25.93 -2.05 20.43
C PRO A 339 26.41 -0.59 20.24
N LEU A 340 27.69 -0.31 20.45
CA LEU A 340 28.25 1.05 20.33
C LEU A 340 28.21 1.54 18.88
N VAL A 341 28.53 0.65 17.94
CA VAL A 341 28.40 0.90 16.49
C VAL A 341 26.93 1.12 16.13
N ALA A 342 26.00 0.41 16.77
CA ALA A 342 24.57 0.55 16.52
C ALA A 342 23.97 1.85 17.06
N ASP A 343 24.45 2.30 18.22
CA ASP A 343 24.05 3.57 18.84
C ASP A 343 24.56 4.76 18.01
N LEU A 344 25.83 4.72 17.57
CA LEU A 344 26.39 5.73 16.68
C LEU A 344 25.72 5.73 15.30
N TRP A 345 25.39 4.55 14.74
CA TRP A 345 24.66 4.43 13.48
C TRP A 345 23.25 5.04 13.59
N GLU A 346 22.54 4.82 14.70
CA GLU A 346 21.24 5.45 14.93
C GLU A 346 21.36 6.98 15.00
N GLY A 347 22.33 7.50 15.77
CA GLY A 347 22.58 8.94 15.83
C GLY A 347 22.92 9.55 14.46
N ALA A 348 23.74 8.84 13.67
CA ALA A 348 24.11 9.24 12.32
C ALA A 348 22.91 9.25 11.35
N VAL A 349 22.06 8.21 11.35
CA VAL A 349 20.86 8.16 10.50
C VAL A 349 19.83 9.21 10.91
N ARG A 350 19.69 9.50 12.21
CA ARG A 350 18.85 10.61 12.71
C ARG A 350 19.36 11.97 12.26
N ASP A 351 20.67 12.19 12.26
CA ASP A 351 21.28 13.42 11.74
C ASP A 351 21.03 13.60 10.24
N VAL A 352 21.22 12.55 9.43
CA VAL A 352 20.96 12.63 7.98
C VAL A 352 19.49 12.89 7.67
N LEU A 353 18.57 12.04 8.17
CA LEU A 353 17.14 12.15 7.87
C LEU A 353 16.49 13.40 8.49
N GLY A 354 17.02 13.91 9.61
CA GLY A 354 16.50 15.11 10.27
C GLY A 354 17.00 16.43 9.67
N HIS A 355 18.26 16.49 9.20
CA HIS A 355 18.94 17.76 8.92
C HIS A 355 19.76 17.83 7.61
N VAL A 356 19.90 16.74 6.86
CA VAL A 356 20.78 16.69 5.66
C VAL A 356 20.00 16.29 4.41
N ASP A 357 19.31 15.15 4.46
CA ASP A 357 18.44 14.65 3.39
C ASP A 357 17.31 13.79 4.01
N PRO A 358 16.11 14.36 4.22
CA PRO A 358 14.94 13.63 4.69
C PRO A 358 14.47 12.48 3.77
N ALA A 359 14.97 12.40 2.53
CA ALA A 359 14.69 11.33 1.60
C ALA A 359 15.72 10.19 1.63
N ALA A 360 16.76 10.24 2.49
CA ALA A 360 17.84 9.23 2.57
C ALA A 360 17.43 7.87 3.20
N TRP A 361 16.23 7.37 2.91
CA TRP A 361 15.70 6.13 3.48
C TRP A 361 16.42 4.86 3.00
N HIS A 362 17.32 4.95 2.03
CA HIS A 362 18.24 3.86 1.66
C HIS A 362 19.19 3.46 2.79
N LEU A 363 19.41 4.36 3.77
CA LEU A 363 20.22 4.12 4.97
C LEU A 363 19.58 3.11 5.93
N VAL A 364 18.25 2.92 5.87
CA VAL A 364 17.52 1.97 6.72
C VAL A 364 17.31 0.65 5.97
N HIS A 365 18.08 -0.37 6.34
CA HIS A 365 18.01 -1.70 5.71
C HIS A 365 16.71 -2.45 6.06
N LEU A 366 16.12 -3.06 5.04
CA LEU A 366 14.97 -3.96 5.14
C LEU A 366 15.40 -5.40 4.87
N SER A 367 15.15 -6.32 5.79
CA SER A 367 15.43 -7.74 5.55
C SER A 367 14.59 -8.30 4.41
N PRO A 368 15.12 -9.24 3.61
CA PRO A 368 14.29 -10.07 2.76
C PRO A 368 13.30 -10.89 3.61
N THR A 369 12.09 -11.07 3.10
CA THR A 369 11.00 -11.78 3.80
C THR A 369 11.16 -13.31 3.76
N GLY A 370 12.08 -13.83 4.56
CA GLY A 370 12.19 -15.27 4.79
C GLY A 370 13.32 -15.70 5.72
N GLY A 371 13.06 -16.69 6.58
CA GLY A 371 14.06 -17.52 7.24
C GLY A 371 15.14 -16.79 8.07
N ALA A 372 14.84 -16.47 9.32
CA ALA A 372 15.84 -16.00 10.29
C ALA A 372 16.83 -17.13 10.67
N THR A 373 17.80 -17.37 9.79
CA THR A 373 19.01 -18.14 10.12
C THR A 373 19.78 -17.36 11.19
N PRO A 374 20.24 -17.99 12.28
CA PRO A 374 20.95 -17.26 13.34
C PRO A 374 22.23 -16.62 12.78
N PRO A 375 22.58 -15.40 13.22
CA PRO A 375 23.77 -14.71 12.72
C PRO A 375 25.04 -15.48 13.11
N HIS A 376 25.74 -16.02 12.11
CA HIS A 376 26.94 -16.83 12.32
C HIS A 376 28.24 -16.00 12.27
N HIS A 377 28.25 -14.87 11.56
CA HIS A 377 29.40 -13.98 11.43
C HIS A 377 29.13 -12.61 12.06
N LEU A 378 30.20 -11.84 12.35
CA LEU A 378 30.09 -10.56 13.04
C LEU A 378 29.24 -9.54 12.27
N GLN A 379 29.38 -9.49 10.94
CA GLN A 379 28.57 -8.64 10.07
C GLN A 379 27.07 -8.96 10.17
N ASP A 380 26.68 -10.22 10.41
CA ASP A 380 25.28 -10.60 10.58
C ASP A 380 24.72 -10.12 11.93
N VAL A 381 25.54 -10.20 12.98
CA VAL A 381 25.21 -9.67 14.31
C VAL A 381 25.08 -8.15 14.25
N ILE A 382 25.96 -7.45 13.53
CA ILE A 382 25.86 -6.01 13.28
C ILE A 382 24.56 -5.71 12.52
N ARG A 383 24.34 -6.31 11.34
CA ARG A 383 23.15 -6.09 10.50
C ARG A 383 21.84 -6.27 11.28
N SER A 384 21.74 -7.35 12.07
CA SER A 384 20.59 -7.62 12.94
C SER A 384 20.43 -6.61 14.08
N THR A 385 21.53 -6.13 14.67
CA THR A 385 21.49 -5.12 15.75
C THR A 385 21.11 -3.73 15.21
N LEU A 386 21.63 -3.33 14.05
CA LEU A 386 21.24 -2.09 13.38
C LEU A 386 19.74 -2.09 13.05
N GLN A 387 19.22 -3.20 12.51
CA GLN A 387 17.78 -3.36 12.26
C GLN A 387 16.94 -3.35 13.56
N THR A 388 17.48 -3.90 14.65
CA THR A 388 16.81 -3.87 15.96
C THR A 388 16.74 -2.44 16.51
N ARG A 389 17.83 -1.66 16.44
CA ARG A 389 17.84 -0.21 16.74
C ARG A 389 16.86 0.55 15.83
N ALA A 390 16.83 0.23 14.54
CA ALA A 390 15.93 0.85 13.57
C ALA A 390 14.45 0.79 14.00
N ARG A 391 14.00 -0.41 14.41
CA ARG A 391 12.62 -0.65 14.86
C ARG A 391 12.32 -0.19 16.29
N GLN A 392 13.31 -0.20 17.19
CA GLN A 392 13.06 0.07 18.61
C GLN A 392 13.23 1.55 19.01
N SER A 393 14.26 2.21 18.48
CA SER A 393 14.70 3.51 18.98
C SER A 393 14.76 4.57 17.88
N LEU A 394 15.31 4.26 16.70
CA LEU A 394 15.26 5.18 15.55
C LEU A 394 13.82 5.56 15.19
N ALA A 395 12.91 4.59 15.07
CA ALA A 395 11.51 4.85 14.76
C ALA A 395 10.78 5.74 15.80
N ALA A 396 11.21 5.73 17.06
CA ALA A 396 10.61 6.52 18.14
C ALA A 396 11.26 7.91 18.31
N ASN A 397 12.57 7.99 18.02
CA ASN A 397 13.40 9.18 18.24
C ASN A 397 13.71 9.96 16.95
N LEU A 398 13.23 9.50 15.78
CA LEU A 398 13.33 10.21 14.52
C LEU A 398 12.35 11.39 14.49
N VAL A 399 12.89 12.53 14.09
CA VAL A 399 12.20 13.81 13.96
C VAL A 399 12.49 14.32 12.56
N LEU A 400 11.46 14.76 11.83
CA LEU A 400 11.53 15.21 10.44
C LEU A 400 10.94 16.62 10.33
N PRO A 401 11.41 17.47 9.40
CA PRO A 401 10.79 18.78 9.16
C PRO A 401 9.38 18.59 8.57
N ALA A 402 8.36 19.24 9.14
CA ALA A 402 6.97 19.05 8.72
C ALA A 402 6.64 19.56 7.30
N SER A 403 7.51 20.42 6.77
CA SER A 403 7.58 20.91 5.40
C SER A 403 8.99 21.48 5.20
N ASP A 404 9.35 21.96 4.00
CA ASP A 404 10.72 22.37 3.66
C ASP A 404 11.29 23.47 4.60
N ASP A 405 10.44 24.39 5.07
CA ASP A 405 10.73 25.40 6.11
C ASP A 405 9.98 25.14 7.42
N GLY A 406 9.48 23.90 7.62
CA GLY A 406 8.58 23.53 8.71
C GLY A 406 9.27 23.20 10.04
N PRO A 407 8.53 23.20 11.16
CA PRO A 407 9.08 22.78 12.44
C PRO A 407 9.52 21.30 12.43
N PRO A 408 10.54 20.92 13.22
CA PRO A 408 10.92 19.53 13.41
C PRO A 408 9.85 18.80 14.25
N VAL A 409 9.28 17.73 13.71
CA VAL A 409 8.11 17.01 14.23
C VAL A 409 8.42 15.51 14.36
N SER A 410 7.92 14.87 15.42
CA SER A 410 8.14 13.44 15.68
C SER A 410 7.46 12.56 14.63
N LEU A 411 8.09 11.45 14.25
CA LEU A 411 7.57 10.53 13.24
C LEU A 411 6.12 10.05 13.51
N VAL A 412 5.73 9.95 14.79
CA VAL A 412 4.41 9.48 15.26
C VAL A 412 3.28 10.49 15.00
N GLU A 413 3.60 11.74 14.69
CA GLU A 413 2.63 12.81 14.42
C GLU A 413 2.23 12.89 12.95
N PHE A 414 2.95 12.21 12.04
CA PHE A 414 2.64 12.19 10.62
C PHE A 414 1.61 11.11 10.24
N ALA A 415 0.67 11.49 9.37
CA ALA A 415 -0.18 10.55 8.64
C ALA A 415 0.37 10.25 7.24
N VAL A 416 0.05 9.06 6.74
CA VAL A 416 0.44 8.56 5.41
C VAL A 416 -0.80 8.01 4.74
N GLU A 417 -1.01 8.34 3.47
CA GLU A 417 -2.01 7.67 2.64
C GLU A 417 -1.50 6.31 2.15
N GLU A 418 -2.36 5.31 1.99
CA GLU A 418 -1.95 4.06 1.34
C GLU A 418 -1.60 4.30 -0.14
N ILE A 419 -0.86 3.39 -0.77
CA ILE A 419 -0.39 3.59 -2.16
C ILE A 419 -1.49 3.82 -3.20
N ALA A 420 -2.70 3.31 -2.98
CA ALA A 420 -3.84 3.52 -3.88
C ALA A 420 -4.45 4.94 -3.81
N LEU A 421 -4.13 5.70 -2.76
CA LEU A 421 -4.66 7.06 -2.53
C LEU A 421 -3.66 8.18 -2.87
N THR A 422 -2.39 7.85 -3.14
CA THR A 422 -1.35 8.81 -3.55
C THR A 422 -1.80 9.60 -4.80
N GLY A 423 -1.99 10.92 -4.65
CA GLY A 423 -2.44 11.81 -5.75
C GLY A 423 -3.95 11.78 -6.04
N VAL A 424 -4.74 11.11 -5.20
CA VAL A 424 -6.21 11.00 -5.29
C VAL A 424 -6.92 11.75 -4.15
N ILE A 425 -6.25 11.83 -3.00
CA ILE A 425 -6.51 12.77 -1.90
C ILE A 425 -5.29 13.67 -1.72
N ASP A 426 -5.44 14.82 -1.06
CA ASP A 426 -4.31 15.71 -0.73
C ASP A 426 -3.93 15.69 0.76
N ASP A 427 -2.86 16.40 1.11
CA ASP A 427 -2.27 16.37 2.44
C ASP A 427 -3.22 16.89 3.55
N ALA A 428 -4.16 17.78 3.21
CA ALA A 428 -5.19 18.24 4.13
C ALA A 428 -6.29 17.19 4.32
N GLU A 429 -6.67 16.48 3.25
CA GLU A 429 -7.55 15.31 3.35
C GLU A 429 -6.91 14.18 4.15
N VAL A 430 -5.62 13.90 3.98
CA VAL A 430 -4.90 12.87 4.74
C VAL A 430 -4.89 13.20 6.24
N ALA A 431 -4.49 14.41 6.63
CA ALA A 431 -4.50 14.85 8.04
C ALA A 431 -5.92 14.82 8.65
N ARG A 432 -6.93 15.27 7.88
CA ARG A 432 -8.35 15.25 8.27
C ARG A 432 -8.89 13.85 8.51
N LEU A 433 -8.51 12.87 7.68
CA LEU A 433 -8.97 11.48 7.79
C LEU A 433 -8.28 10.69 8.89
N SER A 434 -7.00 10.98 9.16
CA SER A 434 -6.20 10.30 10.19
C SER A 434 -6.32 10.90 11.60
N GLY A 435 -6.87 12.10 11.74
CA GLY A 435 -6.79 12.89 12.97
C GLY A 435 -5.34 13.18 13.38
N ALA A 436 -4.46 13.42 12.41
CA ALA A 436 -3.06 13.77 12.64
C ALA A 436 -2.84 15.28 12.46
N PRO A 437 -1.92 15.90 13.21
CA PRO A 437 -1.57 17.30 13.02
C PRO A 437 -0.84 17.56 11.69
N TYR A 438 -0.11 16.56 11.16
CA TYR A 438 0.68 16.68 9.94
C TYR A 438 0.51 15.47 9.02
N THR A 439 0.75 15.67 7.72
CA THR A 439 0.87 14.61 6.71
C THR A 439 2.34 14.44 6.34
N PHE A 440 2.77 13.20 6.08
CA PHE A 440 4.17 12.86 5.85
C PHE A 440 4.74 13.63 4.65
N PRO A 441 5.76 14.49 4.85
CA PRO A 441 6.11 15.57 3.94
C PRO A 441 6.69 15.04 2.64
N HIS A 442 6.37 15.70 1.51
CA HIS A 442 6.78 15.23 0.19
C HIS A 442 8.30 15.13 0.02
N THR A 443 9.06 16.05 0.61
CA THR A 443 10.53 16.07 0.60
C THR A 443 11.18 14.97 1.43
N ALA A 444 10.45 14.28 2.31
CA ALA A 444 10.93 13.05 2.96
C ALA A 444 10.56 11.76 2.20
N ARG A 445 9.90 11.85 1.03
CA ARG A 445 9.46 10.68 0.25
C ARG A 445 10.50 10.35 -0.83
N ASP A 446 11.37 9.38 -0.57
CA ASP A 446 12.33 8.91 -1.58
C ASP A 446 11.64 8.39 -2.85
N ARG A 447 12.24 8.67 -4.01
CA ARG A 447 11.67 8.34 -5.33
C ARG A 447 11.50 6.85 -5.60
N ALA A 448 12.17 5.98 -4.84
CA ALA A 448 12.09 4.52 -4.95
C ALA A 448 11.22 3.88 -3.86
N GLY A 449 10.51 4.68 -3.05
CA GLY A 449 9.53 4.20 -2.07
C GLY A 449 10.11 3.27 -1.00
N HIS A 450 11.38 3.48 -0.60
CA HIS A 450 11.95 2.87 0.61
C HIS A 450 11.22 3.39 1.85
N TRP A 451 10.95 4.69 1.96
CA TRP A 451 10.24 5.33 3.07
C TRP A 451 8.95 4.58 3.45
N ARG A 452 8.06 4.33 2.47
CA ARG A 452 6.79 3.62 2.68
C ARG A 452 7.00 2.16 3.08
N ARG A 453 8.04 1.49 2.55
CA ARG A 453 8.41 0.11 2.95
C ARG A 453 8.99 0.05 4.37
N VAL A 454 9.78 1.05 4.77
CA VAL A 454 10.32 1.19 6.14
C VAL A 454 9.20 1.46 7.14
N LEU A 455 8.30 2.40 6.87
CA LEU A 455 7.13 2.66 7.73
C LEU A 455 6.18 1.46 7.80
N ALA A 456 6.04 0.68 6.72
CA ALA A 456 5.27 -0.56 6.74
C ALA A 456 5.93 -1.67 7.60
N ASP A 457 7.25 -1.86 7.49
CA ASP A 457 8.02 -2.78 8.34
C ASP A 457 7.94 -2.39 9.82
N TRP A 458 8.12 -1.11 10.11
CA TRP A 458 8.07 -0.56 11.47
C TRP A 458 6.68 -0.71 12.09
N ARG A 459 5.59 -0.40 11.36
CA ARG A 459 4.21 -0.69 11.81
C ARG A 459 3.97 -2.18 12.04
N ALA A 460 4.44 -3.05 11.14
CA ALA A 460 4.29 -4.50 11.27
C ALA A 460 5.08 -5.08 12.47
N ALA A 461 6.19 -4.43 12.85
CA ALA A 461 6.98 -4.74 14.04
C ALA A 461 6.43 -4.12 15.34
N GLY A 462 5.37 -3.30 15.28
CA GLY A 462 4.82 -2.58 16.44
C GLY A 462 5.71 -1.41 16.93
N ALA A 463 6.58 -0.88 16.06
CA ALA A 463 7.48 0.21 16.40
C ALA A 463 6.75 1.53 16.68
N ALA A 464 7.19 2.24 17.71
CA ALA A 464 6.90 3.66 17.98
C ALA A 464 5.43 4.10 17.95
N GLU A 465 4.46 3.19 18.13
CA GLU A 465 3.02 3.46 17.99
C GLU A 465 2.65 4.19 16.67
N LEU A 466 3.39 3.92 15.58
CA LEU A 466 3.23 4.59 14.29
C LEU A 466 1.79 4.53 13.78
N ARG A 467 1.24 5.69 13.41
CA ARG A 467 -0.14 5.82 12.93
C ARG A 467 -0.42 4.89 11.74
N PRO A 468 -1.61 4.25 11.70
CA PRO A 468 -2.03 3.46 10.55
C PRO A 468 -2.12 4.35 9.30
N GLU A 469 -1.98 3.75 8.12
CA GLU A 469 -2.20 4.46 6.87
C GLU A 469 -3.70 4.79 6.71
N VAL A 470 -4.00 5.95 6.12
CA VAL A 470 -5.35 6.28 5.67
C VAL A 470 -5.68 5.36 4.49
N ARG A 471 -6.77 4.59 4.61
CA ARG A 471 -7.17 3.60 3.61
C ARG A 471 -8.39 4.05 2.81
N VAL A 472 -8.68 3.39 1.69
CA VAL A 472 -9.81 3.69 0.80
C VAL A 472 -11.12 3.69 1.60
N THR A 473 -11.29 2.73 2.52
CA THR A 473 -12.46 2.62 3.42
C THR A 473 -12.76 3.90 4.17
N ASP A 474 -11.70 4.61 4.55
CA ASP A 474 -11.74 5.77 5.44
C ASP A 474 -11.98 7.01 4.55
N ALA A 475 -11.30 7.09 3.41
CA ALA A 475 -11.55 8.07 2.36
C ALA A 475 -12.97 8.00 1.75
N LEU A 476 -13.73 6.89 1.87
CA LEU A 476 -15.15 6.83 1.46
C LEU A 476 -16.06 7.83 2.21
N VAL A 477 -15.58 8.51 3.27
CA VAL A 477 -16.31 9.60 3.92
C VAL A 477 -16.30 10.90 3.09
N LEU A 478 -15.33 11.08 2.19
CA LEU A 478 -15.18 12.30 1.36
C LEU A 478 -16.27 12.47 0.30
N PHE A 479 -17.04 11.42 -0.02
CA PHE A 479 -18.12 11.51 -1.00
C PHE A 479 -19.31 12.30 -0.46
N GLY A 480 -19.58 13.44 -1.09
CA GLY A 480 -20.61 14.40 -0.67
C GLY A 480 -20.05 15.67 -0.02
N ASP A 481 -18.72 15.79 0.12
CA ASP A 481 -18.05 17.05 0.44
C ASP A 481 -18.17 18.00 -0.76
N ALA A 482 -18.82 19.15 -0.58
CA ALA A 482 -19.20 20.05 -1.67
C ALA A 482 -18.02 20.93 -2.15
N GLU A 483 -17.00 21.13 -1.31
CA GLU A 483 -15.78 21.88 -1.65
C GLU A 483 -14.77 21.00 -2.42
N ARG A 484 -15.07 19.70 -2.60
CA ARG A 484 -14.16 18.73 -3.19
C ARG A 484 -14.22 18.73 -4.71
N ASP A 485 -13.06 18.89 -5.35
CA ASP A 485 -12.93 18.79 -6.81
C ASP A 485 -13.54 17.50 -7.39
N VAL A 486 -14.22 17.66 -8.53
CA VAL A 486 -14.91 16.58 -9.23
C VAL A 486 -13.93 15.59 -9.87
N VAL A 487 -12.75 16.03 -10.35
CA VAL A 487 -11.76 15.12 -10.95
C VAL A 487 -11.16 14.19 -9.88
N ARG A 488 -10.78 14.73 -8.72
CA ARG A 488 -10.41 13.95 -7.53
C ARG A 488 -11.54 13.03 -7.06
N THR A 489 -12.80 13.41 -7.23
CA THR A 489 -13.97 12.59 -6.86
C THR A 489 -14.18 11.42 -7.84
N VAL A 490 -13.99 11.65 -9.14
CA VAL A 490 -13.92 10.57 -10.16
C VAL A 490 -12.77 9.60 -9.86
N ARG A 491 -11.58 10.11 -9.51
CA ARG A 491 -10.41 9.29 -9.17
C ARG A 491 -10.63 8.46 -7.90
N LEU A 492 -11.18 9.04 -6.84
CA LEU A 492 -11.51 8.30 -5.62
C LEU A 492 -12.57 7.22 -5.87
N ALA A 493 -13.55 7.46 -6.74
CA ALA A 493 -14.53 6.46 -7.13
C ALA A 493 -13.89 5.30 -7.92
N ALA A 494 -12.93 5.57 -8.81
CA ALA A 494 -12.18 4.52 -9.51
C ALA A 494 -11.32 3.68 -8.56
N VAL A 495 -10.60 4.31 -7.63
CA VAL A 495 -9.83 3.61 -6.58
C VAL A 495 -10.74 2.74 -5.70
N ALA A 496 -11.91 3.23 -5.31
CA ALA A 496 -12.89 2.43 -4.57
C ALA A 496 -13.43 1.22 -5.37
N LEU A 497 -13.49 1.29 -6.70
CA LEU A 497 -13.81 0.15 -7.56
C LEU A 497 -12.64 -0.85 -7.68
N GLU A 498 -11.41 -0.36 -7.76
CA GLU A 498 -10.18 -1.18 -7.82
C GLU A 498 -9.96 -1.97 -6.53
N SER A 499 -10.15 -1.34 -5.37
CA SER A 499 -10.08 -1.97 -4.05
C SER A 499 -11.32 -2.80 -3.68
N GLY A 500 -12.23 -3.06 -4.63
CA GLY A 500 -13.39 -3.94 -4.43
C GLY A 500 -14.53 -3.38 -3.58
N HIS A 501 -14.53 -2.08 -3.26
CA HIS A 501 -15.55 -1.43 -2.43
C HIS A 501 -16.82 -1.01 -3.21
N GLU A 502 -17.11 -1.63 -4.36
CA GLU A 502 -18.26 -1.31 -5.23
C GLU A 502 -19.58 -1.19 -4.45
N TYR A 503 -19.89 -2.12 -3.54
CA TYR A 503 -21.15 -2.12 -2.81
C TYR A 503 -21.30 -0.90 -1.90
N THR A 504 -20.22 -0.47 -1.25
CA THR A 504 -20.20 0.70 -0.36
C THR A 504 -20.21 2.00 -1.16
N LEU A 505 -19.39 2.07 -2.23
CA LEU A 505 -19.37 3.19 -3.17
C LEU A 505 -20.75 3.44 -3.78
N ALA A 506 -21.45 2.37 -4.17
CA ALA A 506 -22.79 2.43 -4.72
C ALA A 506 -23.84 3.08 -3.79
N GLN A 507 -23.59 3.14 -2.48
CA GLN A 507 -24.49 3.76 -1.49
C GLN A 507 -24.09 5.19 -1.12
N LYS A 508 -22.94 5.68 -1.60
CA LYS A 508 -22.44 7.03 -1.37
C LYS A 508 -22.90 8.00 -2.48
N PRO A 509 -22.95 9.31 -2.23
CA PRO A 509 -23.19 10.31 -3.27
C PRO A 509 -21.90 10.56 -4.06
N CYS A 510 -21.40 9.52 -4.75
CA CYS A 510 -20.07 9.52 -5.40
C CYS A 510 -20.07 9.99 -6.87
N LEU A 511 -21.22 10.38 -7.40
CA LEU A 511 -21.36 10.97 -8.73
C LEU A 511 -21.67 12.46 -8.59
N VAL A 512 -21.32 13.26 -9.58
CA VAL A 512 -21.65 14.70 -9.62
C VAL A 512 -22.35 15.00 -10.94
N SER A 513 -23.48 15.71 -10.88
CA SER A 513 -24.23 16.13 -12.06
C SER A 513 -23.57 17.31 -12.81
N ALA A 514 -24.03 17.59 -14.02
CA ALA A 514 -23.63 18.78 -14.77
C ALA A 514 -23.94 20.11 -14.06
N ASP A 515 -24.91 20.13 -13.13
CA ASP A 515 -25.23 21.27 -12.26
C ASP A 515 -24.64 21.15 -10.83
N GLY A 516 -23.62 20.31 -10.65
CA GLY A 516 -22.80 20.26 -9.43
C GLY A 516 -23.40 19.49 -8.24
N ARG A 517 -24.57 18.86 -8.39
CA ARG A 517 -25.24 18.12 -7.31
C ARG A 517 -24.64 16.72 -7.15
N SER A 518 -24.40 16.29 -5.93
CA SER A 518 -23.92 14.94 -5.63
C SER A 518 -25.06 13.91 -5.76
N LEU A 519 -24.88 12.90 -6.61
CA LEU A 519 -25.87 11.87 -6.94
C LEU A 519 -25.46 10.47 -6.45
N ASN A 520 -26.45 9.65 -6.08
CA ASN A 520 -26.26 8.33 -5.48
C ASN A 520 -26.50 7.18 -6.51
N PRO A 521 -25.49 6.34 -6.83
CA PRO A 521 -25.59 5.26 -7.83
C PRO A 521 -26.61 4.14 -7.54
N SER A 522 -27.15 4.06 -6.33
CA SER A 522 -28.20 3.09 -5.97
C SER A 522 -29.60 3.70 -5.93
N ASP A 523 -29.76 5.00 -6.19
CA ASP A 523 -31.06 5.63 -6.27
C ASP A 523 -31.79 5.28 -7.58
N ARG A 524 -32.52 4.17 -7.55
CA ARG A 524 -33.21 3.56 -8.70
C ARG A 524 -34.33 4.43 -9.31
N ARG A 525 -34.61 5.59 -8.71
CA ARG A 525 -35.52 6.64 -9.21
C ARG A 525 -34.94 7.40 -10.40
N HIS A 526 -33.63 7.44 -10.53
CA HIS A 526 -32.89 8.20 -11.54
C HIS A 526 -32.03 7.27 -12.42
N ALA A 527 -31.51 7.83 -13.51
CA ALA A 527 -30.41 7.26 -14.29
C ALA A 527 -29.54 8.38 -14.88
N TYR A 528 -28.45 8.00 -15.53
CA TYR A 528 -27.44 8.93 -16.02
C TYR A 528 -27.35 8.84 -17.55
N ALA A 529 -27.25 9.98 -18.24
CA ALA A 529 -27.14 10.02 -19.68
C ALA A 529 -25.81 9.41 -20.16
N GLU A 530 -25.83 8.64 -21.25
CA GLU A 530 -24.62 8.17 -21.94
C GLU A 530 -24.17 9.18 -23.00
N GLY A 531 -23.47 10.21 -22.56
CA GLY A 531 -22.88 11.24 -23.42
C GLY A 531 -22.75 12.60 -22.70
N PRO A 532 -22.13 13.59 -23.37
CA PRO A 532 -22.21 14.98 -22.94
C PRO A 532 -23.65 15.52 -23.06
N ALA A 533 -23.96 16.57 -22.31
CA ALA A 533 -25.31 17.16 -22.21
C ALA A 533 -25.85 17.85 -23.50
N SER A 534 -25.14 17.74 -24.63
CA SER A 534 -25.55 18.29 -25.94
C SER A 534 -26.74 17.58 -26.57
N ASP A 535 -26.92 16.30 -26.26
CA ASP A 535 -27.78 15.40 -27.01
C ASP A 535 -29.16 15.36 -26.35
N THR A 536 -30.19 15.94 -26.98
CA THR A 536 -31.54 16.00 -26.39
C THR A 536 -32.42 14.81 -26.80
N GLY A 537 -32.95 14.11 -25.80
CA GLY A 537 -33.90 13.01 -25.95
C GLY A 537 -35.36 13.50 -25.94
N THR A 538 -36.23 12.75 -26.62
CA THR A 538 -37.69 13.04 -26.69
C THR A 538 -38.43 12.91 -25.35
N LEU A 539 -37.75 12.42 -24.30
CA LEU A 539 -38.28 12.21 -22.96
C LEU A 539 -37.50 12.97 -21.86
N ASP A 540 -36.54 13.84 -22.22
CA ASP A 540 -35.72 14.58 -21.24
C ASP A 540 -36.57 15.46 -20.32
N GLY A 541 -37.66 16.03 -20.85
CA GLY A 541 -38.65 16.80 -20.10
C GLY A 541 -39.39 16.04 -18.99
N LEU A 542 -39.14 14.74 -18.80
CA LEU A 542 -39.60 13.98 -17.64
C LEU A 542 -38.70 14.15 -16.40
N GLY A 543 -37.46 14.65 -16.56
CA GLY A 543 -36.53 14.92 -15.44
C GLY A 543 -35.98 13.69 -14.72
N VAL A 544 -36.11 12.49 -15.29
CA VAL A 544 -35.66 11.21 -14.68
C VAL A 544 -34.26 10.75 -15.09
N VAL A 545 -33.65 11.44 -16.06
CA VAL A 545 -32.28 11.21 -16.54
C VAL A 545 -31.46 12.46 -16.20
N HIS A 546 -30.28 12.27 -15.63
CA HIS A 546 -29.38 13.37 -15.24
C HIS A 546 -28.08 13.30 -16.03
N ASP A 547 -27.56 14.46 -16.41
CA ASP A 547 -26.24 14.57 -17.01
C ASP A 547 -25.16 14.53 -15.93
N LEU A 548 -24.11 13.75 -16.17
CA LEU A 548 -22.92 13.74 -15.33
C LEU A 548 -22.01 14.93 -15.67
N HIS A 549 -21.28 15.43 -14.68
CA HIS A 549 -20.31 16.50 -14.85
C HIS A 549 -19.28 16.15 -15.95
N PRO A 550 -18.79 17.11 -16.76
CA PRO A 550 -17.85 16.85 -17.85
C PRO A 550 -16.59 16.04 -17.47
N ALA A 551 -16.16 16.11 -16.20
CA ALA A 551 -15.07 15.30 -15.66
C ALA A 551 -15.28 13.77 -15.79
N PHE A 552 -16.52 13.28 -15.83
CA PHE A 552 -16.82 11.85 -16.07
C PHE A 552 -16.60 11.44 -17.54
N TRP A 553 -16.48 12.40 -18.46
CA TRP A 553 -16.30 12.19 -19.91
C TRP A 553 -14.88 12.53 -20.41
N ALA A 554 -13.97 12.92 -19.52
CA ALA A 554 -12.58 13.19 -19.85
C ALA A 554 -11.83 11.90 -20.27
N GLU A 555 -10.74 12.05 -21.03
CA GLU A 555 -9.84 10.95 -21.42
C GLU A 555 -8.94 10.46 -20.26
N ASP A 556 -9.50 10.36 -19.05
CA ASP A 556 -8.85 9.86 -17.84
C ASP A 556 -9.25 8.39 -17.57
N PRO A 557 -8.31 7.46 -17.28
CA PRO A 557 -8.63 6.06 -17.00
C PRO A 557 -9.61 5.83 -15.84
N ALA A 558 -9.63 6.72 -14.83
CA ALA A 558 -10.57 6.66 -13.73
C ALA A 558 -12.00 6.97 -14.20
N ALA A 559 -12.16 8.02 -15.02
CA ALA A 559 -13.45 8.40 -15.60
C ALA A 559 -14.06 7.23 -16.38
N LYS A 560 -13.27 6.62 -17.26
CA LYS A 560 -13.69 5.41 -18.00
C LYS A 560 -14.08 4.25 -17.08
N LYS A 561 -13.31 3.98 -16.02
CA LYS A 561 -13.59 2.89 -15.06
C LYS A 561 -14.92 3.08 -14.32
N VAL A 562 -15.25 4.32 -13.95
CA VAL A 562 -16.53 4.67 -13.33
C VAL A 562 -17.69 4.57 -14.34
N LEU A 563 -17.52 5.03 -15.58
CA LEU A 563 -18.55 4.87 -16.63
C LEU A 563 -18.82 3.39 -16.94
N ASP A 564 -17.79 2.58 -17.13
CA ASP A 564 -17.94 1.13 -17.39
C ASP A 564 -18.61 0.39 -16.23
N TRP A 565 -18.46 0.89 -15.00
CA TRP A 565 -19.21 0.42 -13.84
C TRP A 565 -20.70 0.81 -13.88
N LEU A 566 -21.01 2.07 -14.19
CA LEU A 566 -22.41 2.52 -14.35
C LEU A 566 -23.13 1.79 -15.51
N ARG A 567 -22.41 1.45 -16.59
CA ARG A 567 -22.89 0.55 -17.66
C ARG A 567 -23.25 -0.83 -17.13
N ARG A 568 -22.33 -1.51 -16.42
CA ARG A 568 -22.58 -2.85 -15.84
C ARG A 568 -23.78 -2.88 -14.89
N ARG A 569 -24.07 -1.77 -14.20
CA ARG A 569 -25.23 -1.61 -13.30
C ARG A 569 -26.55 -1.32 -14.02
N GLY A 570 -26.54 -0.98 -15.30
CA GLY A 570 -27.73 -0.47 -16.02
C GLY A 570 -28.19 0.90 -15.52
N SER A 571 -27.27 1.69 -14.96
CA SER A 571 -27.51 3.05 -14.47
C SER A 571 -27.17 4.12 -15.52
N LEU A 572 -26.28 3.82 -16.46
CA LEU A 572 -25.97 4.65 -17.62
C LEU A 572 -26.89 4.25 -18.79
N ILE A 573 -27.54 5.22 -19.44
CA ILE A 573 -28.48 4.99 -20.56
C ILE A 573 -28.36 6.05 -21.65
N ARG A 574 -28.52 5.65 -22.91
CA ARG A 574 -28.62 6.60 -24.03
C ARG A 574 -29.98 7.29 -24.03
N ARG A 575 -30.01 8.59 -24.38
CA ARG A 575 -31.25 9.38 -24.46
C ARG A 575 -32.16 9.01 -25.66
N ASP A 576 -31.65 8.29 -26.65
CA ASP A 576 -32.43 7.74 -27.76
C ASP A 576 -33.10 6.39 -27.43
N ASP A 577 -32.65 5.67 -26.40
CA ASP A 577 -33.31 4.45 -25.92
C ASP A 577 -34.57 4.79 -25.10
N THR A 578 -35.63 5.09 -25.84
CA THR A 578 -37.00 5.29 -25.37
C THR A 578 -37.47 4.15 -24.45
N ALA A 579 -37.05 2.90 -24.68
CA ALA A 579 -37.45 1.77 -23.85
C ALA A 579 -36.75 1.77 -22.49
N ALA A 580 -35.45 2.13 -22.44
CA ALA A 580 -34.70 2.31 -21.20
C ALA A 580 -35.25 3.46 -20.37
N VAL A 581 -35.53 4.63 -20.98
CA VAL A 581 -36.10 5.80 -20.29
C VAL A 581 -37.47 5.49 -19.68
N LEU A 582 -38.40 4.90 -20.46
CA LEU A 582 -39.69 4.44 -19.92
C LEU A 582 -39.53 3.37 -18.83
N GLY A 583 -38.47 2.56 -18.92
CA GLY A 583 -38.07 1.59 -17.90
C GLY A 583 -37.62 2.23 -16.57
N ILE A 584 -37.12 3.47 -16.58
CA ILE A 584 -36.77 4.23 -15.36
C ILE A 584 -38.04 4.83 -14.73
N VAL A 585 -38.90 5.46 -15.53
CA VAL A 585 -40.19 6.00 -15.05
C VAL A 585 -41.08 4.89 -14.45
N ALA A 586 -41.02 3.68 -15.01
CA ALA A 586 -41.66 2.51 -14.43
C ALA A 586 -41.10 2.14 -13.04
N ARG A 587 -39.76 2.14 -12.86
CA ARG A 587 -39.13 1.85 -11.55
C ARG A 587 -39.42 2.94 -10.51
N LEU A 588 -39.40 4.20 -10.92
CA LEU A 588 -39.82 5.35 -10.12
C LEU A 588 -41.22 5.11 -9.54
N GLY A 589 -42.20 4.79 -10.40
CA GLY A 589 -43.58 4.50 -9.97
C GLY A 589 -43.75 3.20 -9.17
N GLU A 590 -42.92 2.18 -9.39
CA GLU A 590 -42.90 0.99 -8.52
C GLU A 590 -42.34 1.28 -7.12
N SER A 591 -41.37 2.19 -7.01
CA SER A 591 -40.82 2.64 -5.72
C SER A 591 -41.73 3.62 -4.96
N GLY A 592 -42.88 4.00 -5.52
CA GLY A 592 -43.78 5.01 -4.95
C GLY A 592 -43.33 6.45 -5.17
N GLY A 593 -42.23 6.66 -5.91
CA GLY A 593 -41.80 7.98 -6.38
C GLY A 593 -42.71 8.55 -7.46
N ARG A 594 -42.53 9.84 -7.75
CA ARG A 594 -43.33 10.62 -8.69
C ARG A 594 -42.41 11.33 -9.67
N LEU A 595 -42.91 11.65 -10.86
CA LEU A 595 -42.28 12.65 -11.71
C LEU A 595 -42.29 14.01 -10.97
N PRO A 596 -41.39 14.96 -11.32
CA PRO A 596 -41.47 16.32 -10.81
C PRO A 596 -42.83 16.93 -11.11
N ASP A 597 -43.30 17.84 -10.25
CA ASP A 597 -44.50 18.63 -10.55
C ASP A 597 -44.27 19.52 -11.81
N ALA A 598 -45.36 20.02 -12.38
CA ALA A 598 -45.41 20.75 -13.64
C ALA A 598 -46.58 21.73 -13.64
N ASP A 599 -46.57 22.71 -14.55
CA ASP A 599 -47.80 23.43 -14.91
C ASP A 599 -48.64 22.63 -15.94
N GLU A 600 -49.87 23.05 -16.23
CA GLU A 600 -50.73 22.32 -17.18
C GLU A 600 -50.09 22.20 -18.60
N PRO A 601 -49.45 23.24 -19.18
CA PRO A 601 -48.66 23.11 -20.41
C PRO A 601 -47.57 22.05 -20.39
N GLU A 602 -46.69 22.04 -19.38
CA GLU A 602 -45.62 21.03 -19.26
C GLU A 602 -46.19 19.64 -19.00
N GLU A 603 -47.22 19.50 -18.16
CA GLU A 603 -47.87 18.21 -17.90
C GLU A 603 -48.45 17.61 -19.20
N ILE A 604 -49.15 18.43 -19.99
CA ILE A 604 -49.69 18.02 -21.29
C ILE A 604 -48.56 17.58 -22.24
N ALA A 605 -47.45 18.31 -22.30
CA ALA A 605 -46.30 17.96 -23.15
C ALA A 605 -45.62 16.65 -22.71
N ARG A 606 -45.41 16.47 -21.39
CA ARG A 606 -44.88 15.25 -20.80
C ARG A 606 -45.79 14.05 -21.07
N LEU A 607 -47.11 14.20 -20.92
CA LEU A 607 -48.11 13.17 -21.22
C LEU A 607 -48.19 12.83 -22.71
N ALA A 608 -48.11 13.80 -23.61
CA ALA A 608 -48.06 13.58 -25.05
C ALA A 608 -46.80 12.79 -25.46
N SER A 609 -45.64 13.15 -24.91
CA SER A 609 -44.37 12.45 -25.16
C SER A 609 -44.41 11.00 -24.62
N LEU A 610 -44.95 10.80 -23.42
CA LEU A 610 -45.23 9.45 -22.86
C LEU A 610 -46.20 8.65 -23.72
N GLN A 611 -47.23 9.27 -24.30
CA GLN A 611 -48.19 8.61 -25.19
C GLN A 611 -47.51 8.15 -26.50
N SER A 612 -46.69 9.00 -27.13
CA SER A 612 -45.94 8.61 -28.34
C SER A 612 -44.93 7.51 -28.05
N ALA A 613 -44.12 7.68 -27.00
CA ALA A 613 -43.09 6.72 -26.61
C ALA A 613 -43.65 5.34 -26.25
N LEU A 614 -44.80 5.28 -25.53
CA LEU A 614 -45.51 4.02 -25.32
C LEU A 614 -46.21 3.51 -26.59
N GLY A 615 -46.54 4.41 -27.53
CA GLY A 615 -46.96 4.13 -28.90
C GLY A 615 -45.96 3.25 -29.65
N ASP A 616 -44.67 3.58 -29.60
CA ASP A 616 -43.63 2.84 -30.34
C ASP A 616 -43.26 1.47 -29.72
N LEU A 617 -43.55 1.26 -28.43
CA LEU A 617 -43.23 -0.02 -27.77
C LEU A 617 -44.19 -1.18 -28.15
N PRO A 618 -43.65 -2.40 -28.36
CA PRO A 618 -44.45 -3.61 -28.54
C PRO A 618 -45.48 -3.83 -27.43
N LYS A 619 -46.69 -4.29 -27.78
CA LYS A 619 -47.83 -4.46 -26.87
C LYS A 619 -47.51 -5.15 -25.53
N ARG A 620 -46.61 -6.14 -25.52
CA ARG A 620 -46.16 -6.82 -24.28
C ARG A 620 -45.33 -5.91 -23.37
N ALA A 621 -44.40 -5.13 -23.92
CA ALA A 621 -43.61 -4.15 -23.17
C ALA A 621 -44.50 -2.99 -22.68
N ARG A 622 -45.33 -2.42 -23.57
CA ARG A 622 -46.33 -1.40 -23.26
C ARG A 622 -47.17 -1.80 -22.04
N ASN A 623 -47.83 -2.97 -22.10
CA ASN A 623 -48.69 -3.47 -21.01
C ASN A 623 -47.94 -3.76 -19.70
N THR A 624 -46.62 -3.97 -19.74
CA THR A 624 -45.79 -4.24 -18.55
C THR A 624 -45.31 -2.95 -17.89
N LEU A 625 -45.02 -1.90 -18.68
CA LEU A 625 -44.50 -0.61 -18.19
C LEU A 625 -45.62 0.39 -17.84
N GLY A 626 -46.70 0.43 -18.62
CA GLY A 626 -47.78 1.42 -18.46
C GLY A 626 -48.38 1.53 -17.05
N PRO A 627 -48.82 0.42 -16.42
CA PRO A 627 -49.38 0.43 -15.06
C PRO A 627 -48.36 0.72 -13.94
N LYS A 628 -47.07 0.81 -14.29
CA LYS A 628 -45.97 1.21 -13.40
C LYS A 628 -45.71 2.71 -13.56
N ILE A 629 -45.57 3.18 -14.79
CA ILE A 629 -45.45 4.60 -15.17
C ILE A 629 -46.63 5.40 -14.61
N GLY A 630 -47.85 4.86 -14.70
CA GLY A 630 -49.07 5.46 -14.14
C GLY A 630 -49.14 5.58 -12.62
N ARG A 631 -48.11 5.13 -11.88
CA ARG A 631 -47.92 5.41 -10.44
C ARG A 631 -47.01 6.62 -10.20
N ALA A 632 -46.09 6.89 -11.12
CA ALA A 632 -45.21 8.07 -11.09
C ALA A 632 -45.91 9.34 -11.62
N VAL A 633 -46.88 9.16 -12.52
CA VAL A 633 -47.65 10.23 -13.17
C VAL A 633 -48.77 10.77 -12.27
N ARG A 634 -48.99 12.09 -12.31
CA ARG A 634 -50.23 12.76 -11.86
C ARG A 634 -51.07 13.14 -13.07
N LEU A 635 -52.38 13.29 -12.87
CA LEU A 635 -53.32 13.85 -13.83
C LEU A 635 -54.19 14.90 -13.15
N ASN A 636 -54.49 15.97 -13.87
CA ASN A 636 -55.59 16.87 -13.54
C ASN A 636 -56.93 16.14 -13.64
N ALA A 637 -57.81 16.44 -12.71
CA ALA A 637 -59.06 15.72 -12.49
C ALA A 637 -60.12 16.63 -11.84
N PHE A 638 -61.34 16.11 -11.72
CA PHE A 638 -62.43 16.73 -10.97
C PHE A 638 -63.22 15.66 -10.21
N THR A 639 -63.77 16.03 -9.06
CA THR A 639 -64.79 15.25 -8.35
C THR A 639 -66.08 16.05 -8.29
N PHE A 640 -67.21 15.38 -8.07
CA PHE A 640 -68.43 16.04 -7.63
C PHE A 640 -68.48 16.09 -6.10
N ASP A 641 -69.00 17.19 -5.56
CA ASP A 641 -69.41 17.30 -4.15
C ASP A 641 -70.88 16.88 -3.95
N ASP A 642 -71.36 16.94 -2.71
CA ASP A 642 -72.74 16.53 -2.35
C ASP A 642 -73.85 17.43 -2.94
N GLN A 643 -73.49 18.60 -3.50
CA GLN A 643 -74.41 19.46 -4.27
C GLN A 643 -74.35 19.15 -5.77
N GLY A 644 -73.39 18.32 -6.18
CA GLY A 644 -73.14 17.95 -7.56
C GLY A 644 -72.29 18.96 -8.33
N GLU A 645 -71.62 19.90 -7.67
CA GLU A 645 -70.74 20.86 -8.35
C GLU A 645 -69.33 20.29 -8.59
N GLU A 646 -68.63 20.80 -9.60
CA GLU A 646 -67.35 20.25 -10.06
C GLU A 646 -66.17 20.88 -9.32
N GLN A 647 -65.52 20.10 -8.47
CA GLN A 647 -64.35 20.51 -7.68
C GLN A 647 -63.05 19.97 -8.34
N PRO A 648 -62.10 20.83 -8.75
CA PRO A 648 -60.86 20.41 -9.39
C PRO A 648 -59.90 19.75 -8.39
N CYS A 649 -59.13 18.77 -8.85
CA CYS A 649 -58.14 18.05 -8.05
C CYS A 649 -57.00 17.45 -8.91
N VAL A 650 -55.91 17.03 -8.28
CA VAL A 650 -54.79 16.34 -8.94
C VAL A 650 -54.66 14.93 -8.35
N VAL A 651 -54.61 13.92 -9.22
CA VAL A 651 -54.83 12.52 -8.81
C VAL A 651 -53.86 11.54 -9.50
N GLU A 652 -53.71 10.35 -8.92
CA GLU A 652 -53.10 9.21 -9.59
C GLU A 652 -54.06 8.62 -10.65
N PRO A 653 -53.58 8.25 -11.85
CA PRO A 653 -54.35 7.48 -12.84
C PRO A 653 -55.15 6.32 -12.25
N ARG A 654 -54.55 5.54 -11.32
CA ARG A 654 -55.20 4.39 -10.65
C ARG A 654 -56.32 4.74 -9.66
N ALA A 655 -56.62 6.01 -9.43
CA ALA A 655 -57.71 6.47 -8.56
C ALA A 655 -58.79 7.29 -9.32
N ALA A 656 -58.63 7.47 -10.64
CA ALA A 656 -59.56 8.26 -11.47
C ALA A 656 -60.33 7.42 -12.50
N TYR A 657 -61.48 7.93 -12.95
CA TYR A 657 -62.32 7.34 -13.99
C TYR A 657 -62.28 8.15 -15.29
N LEU A 658 -62.53 7.50 -16.43
CA LEU A 658 -62.70 8.19 -17.71
C LEU A 658 -64.05 8.91 -17.75
N PRO A 659 -64.10 10.25 -17.98
CA PRO A 659 -65.36 10.95 -18.20
C PRO A 659 -65.97 10.57 -19.55
N ALA A 660 -67.30 10.69 -19.68
CA ALA A 660 -68.03 10.28 -20.88
C ALA A 660 -67.53 10.91 -22.20
N LYS A 661 -66.89 12.09 -22.17
CA LYS A 661 -66.27 12.73 -23.35
C LYS A 661 -65.02 12.01 -23.87
N LEU A 662 -64.31 11.26 -23.02
CA LEU A 662 -63.10 10.50 -23.36
C LEU A 662 -63.39 9.02 -23.67
N GLU A 663 -64.66 8.60 -23.54
CA GLU A 663 -65.11 7.28 -23.95
C GLU A 663 -65.54 7.28 -25.42
N SER A 664 -65.22 6.20 -26.14
CA SER A 664 -65.71 5.98 -27.51
C SER A 664 -67.24 5.87 -27.50
N ALA A 665 -67.92 6.56 -28.41
CA ALA A 665 -69.39 6.72 -28.44
C ALA A 665 -70.22 5.41 -28.43
N ASP A 666 -69.63 4.27 -28.74
CA ASP A 666 -70.29 2.97 -28.61
C ASP A 666 -70.51 2.55 -27.14
N ARG A 667 -71.79 2.63 -26.75
CA ARG A 667 -72.50 1.99 -25.62
C ARG A 667 -72.47 2.74 -24.28
N ASP A 668 -73.56 2.62 -23.52
CA ASP A 668 -73.69 3.16 -22.17
C ASP A 668 -72.77 2.43 -21.18
N ARG A 669 -71.79 3.16 -20.63
CA ARG A 669 -70.72 2.66 -19.76
C ARG A 669 -70.77 3.28 -18.37
N PHE A 670 -69.75 3.05 -17.55
CA PHE A 670 -69.73 3.48 -16.15
C PHE A 670 -69.94 4.99 -15.97
N ALA A 671 -69.40 5.83 -16.87
CA ALA A 671 -69.60 7.28 -16.80
C ALA A 671 -71.09 7.68 -16.92
N VAL A 672 -71.90 6.93 -17.68
CA VAL A 672 -73.35 7.15 -17.79
C VAL A 672 -74.09 6.68 -16.54
N ALA A 673 -73.64 5.58 -15.91
CA ALA A 673 -74.20 5.11 -14.64
C ALA A 673 -73.91 6.08 -13.49
N ALA A 674 -72.67 6.54 -13.37
CA ALA A 674 -72.18 7.36 -12.27
C ALA A 674 -72.57 8.84 -12.40
N ARG A 675 -72.66 9.41 -13.60
CA ARG A 675 -73.19 10.77 -13.86
C ARG A 675 -72.53 11.88 -13.00
N LYS A 676 -73.12 12.22 -11.86
CA LYS A 676 -72.71 13.26 -10.89
C LYS A 676 -72.48 12.70 -9.46
N THR A 677 -72.41 11.38 -9.27
CA THR A 677 -72.25 10.75 -7.94
C THR A 677 -71.09 11.38 -7.16
N PRO A 678 -71.31 11.90 -5.93
CA PRO A 678 -70.27 12.54 -5.13
C PRO A 678 -69.08 11.63 -4.83
N GLY A 679 -67.90 12.23 -4.68
CA GLY A 679 -66.66 11.54 -4.29
C GLY A 679 -66.00 10.65 -5.35
N LEU A 680 -66.62 10.45 -6.53
CA LEU A 680 -65.95 9.80 -7.65
C LEU A 680 -65.07 10.80 -8.41
N VAL A 681 -63.78 10.48 -8.53
CA VAL A 681 -62.79 11.30 -9.23
C VAL A 681 -62.74 10.94 -10.72
N TRP A 682 -62.81 11.94 -11.58
CA TRP A 682 -62.82 11.84 -13.04
C TRP A 682 -61.60 12.56 -13.63
N VAL A 683 -60.92 11.94 -14.59
CA VAL A 683 -59.82 12.58 -15.33
C VAL A 683 -60.35 13.82 -16.08
N HIS A 684 -59.59 14.91 -16.09
CA HIS A 684 -60.07 16.19 -16.62
C HIS A 684 -60.43 16.14 -18.12
N ARG A 685 -61.35 17.02 -18.53
CA ARG A 685 -61.93 17.00 -19.88
C ARG A 685 -61.00 17.64 -20.93
N SER A 686 -59.99 18.44 -20.55
CA SER A 686 -59.07 19.10 -21.50
C SER A 686 -58.29 18.09 -22.36
N TYR A 687 -57.90 16.94 -21.79
CA TYR A 687 -57.17 15.88 -22.50
C TYR A 687 -57.89 15.30 -23.74
N GLU A 688 -59.21 15.51 -23.88
CA GLU A 688 -59.96 15.22 -25.12
C GLU A 688 -59.34 15.92 -26.34
N ARG A 689 -58.78 17.12 -26.11
CA ARG A 689 -58.12 17.96 -27.11
C ARG A 689 -56.59 17.93 -26.95
N SER A 690 -56.10 17.98 -25.70
CA SER A 690 -54.68 18.22 -25.40
C SER A 690 -53.74 17.02 -25.62
N LEU A 691 -54.22 15.77 -25.48
CA LEU A 691 -53.39 14.58 -25.74
C LEU A 691 -53.29 14.27 -27.24
N LEU A 692 -52.41 13.36 -27.67
CA LEU A 692 -52.23 13.04 -29.10
C LEU A 692 -53.42 12.26 -29.68
N SER A 693 -53.81 12.56 -30.92
CA SER A 693 -54.81 11.77 -31.64
C SER A 693 -54.30 10.35 -31.94
N ALA A 694 -55.19 9.42 -32.28
CA ALA A 694 -54.80 8.02 -32.54
C ALA A 694 -53.80 7.86 -33.71
N ALA A 695 -53.77 8.81 -34.65
CA ALA A 695 -52.81 8.84 -35.76
C ALA A 695 -51.45 9.45 -35.36
N GLN A 696 -51.40 10.25 -34.28
CA GLN A 696 -50.18 10.92 -33.79
C GLN A 696 -49.53 10.20 -32.60
N GLY A 697 -50.29 9.41 -31.84
CA GLY A 697 -49.78 8.61 -30.71
C GLY A 697 -49.27 7.22 -31.12
N ASN A 698 -48.77 7.06 -32.35
CA ASN A 698 -48.22 5.81 -32.91
C ASN A 698 -49.05 4.56 -32.56
N GLY A 699 -50.35 4.61 -32.89
CA GLY A 699 -51.30 3.51 -32.64
C GLY A 699 -51.79 3.37 -31.19
N LEU A 700 -51.43 4.29 -30.29
CA LEU A 700 -51.99 4.41 -28.94
C LEU A 700 -52.92 5.64 -28.87
N SER A 701 -54.24 5.41 -28.80
CA SER A 701 -55.22 6.48 -28.65
C SER A 701 -55.26 7.06 -27.23
N ARG A 702 -55.73 8.31 -27.08
CA ARG A 702 -55.93 9.01 -25.80
C ARG A 702 -56.56 8.12 -24.73
N THR A 703 -57.68 7.50 -25.06
CA THR A 703 -58.46 6.60 -24.21
C THR A 703 -57.67 5.34 -23.83
N ALA A 704 -56.90 4.76 -24.75
CA ALA A 704 -56.08 3.58 -24.50
C ALA A 704 -54.84 3.91 -23.64
N PHE A 705 -54.24 5.09 -23.82
CA PHE A 705 -53.12 5.58 -23.00
C PHE A 705 -53.55 5.81 -21.54
N LEU A 706 -54.66 6.51 -21.30
CA LEU A 706 -55.17 6.74 -19.95
C LEU A 706 -55.51 5.42 -19.23
N ARG A 707 -56.15 4.47 -19.93
CA ARG A 707 -56.41 3.11 -19.40
C ARG A 707 -55.13 2.35 -19.09
N LEU A 708 -54.12 2.46 -19.95
CA LEU A 708 -52.81 1.84 -19.77
C LEU A 708 -52.06 2.36 -18.52
N LEU A 709 -52.23 3.64 -18.17
CA LEU A 709 -51.73 4.20 -16.91
C LEU A 709 -52.56 3.77 -15.67
N GLY A 710 -53.78 3.25 -15.87
CA GLY A 710 -54.63 2.71 -14.80
C GLY A 710 -55.96 3.44 -14.56
N VAL A 711 -56.31 4.41 -15.41
CA VAL A 711 -57.63 5.09 -15.39
C VAL A 711 -58.72 4.08 -15.77
N ALA A 712 -59.80 4.00 -14.99
CA ALA A 712 -60.83 2.98 -15.16
C ALA A 712 -62.02 3.45 -16.02
N ASP A 713 -62.61 2.52 -16.77
CA ASP A 713 -63.88 2.65 -17.50
C ASP A 713 -65.00 1.73 -16.94
N ILE A 714 -64.69 0.96 -15.90
CA ILE A 714 -65.57 0.05 -15.16
C ILE A 714 -65.35 0.27 -13.65
N PRO A 715 -66.36 0.04 -12.78
CA PRO A 715 -66.20 0.27 -11.34
C PRO A 715 -65.03 -0.53 -10.76
N ARG A 716 -64.23 0.11 -9.90
CA ARG A 716 -63.03 -0.49 -9.29
C ARG A 716 -63.40 -1.55 -8.27
N LEU A 717 -63.57 -2.78 -8.75
CA LEU A 717 -63.75 -3.99 -7.95
C LEU A 717 -62.40 -4.42 -7.35
N THR A 718 -62.31 -4.45 -6.03
CA THR A 718 -61.14 -4.91 -5.27
C THR A 718 -61.48 -6.18 -4.50
N ALA A 719 -60.52 -7.10 -4.36
CA ALA A 719 -60.69 -8.22 -3.44
C ALA A 719 -60.76 -7.70 -1.99
N LEU A 720 -61.52 -8.39 -1.13
CA LEU A 720 -61.64 -8.02 0.28
C LEU A 720 -60.27 -7.85 0.96
N PRO A 721 -59.98 -6.69 1.59
CA PRO A 721 -58.65 -6.39 2.13
C PRO A 721 -58.23 -7.38 3.21
N ARG A 722 -57.21 -8.21 2.92
CA ARG A 722 -56.72 -9.29 3.81
C ARG A 722 -55.80 -8.81 4.94
N ASP A 723 -55.59 -7.51 5.02
CA ASP A 723 -54.82 -6.74 6.00
C ASP A 723 -55.72 -6.11 7.07
N ARG A 724 -56.96 -5.72 6.72
CA ARG A 724 -57.99 -5.25 7.65
C ARG A 724 -58.54 -6.35 8.58
N PHE A 725 -58.14 -7.60 8.37
CA PHE A 725 -58.49 -8.76 9.19
C PHE A 725 -57.20 -9.56 9.45
N ASP A 726 -56.97 -10.02 10.69
CA ASP A 726 -55.81 -10.89 11.01
C ASP A 726 -55.82 -12.16 10.15
N SER A 727 -54.64 -12.64 9.76
CA SER A 727 -54.41 -13.97 9.18
C SER A 727 -55.26 -15.10 9.80
N ALA A 728 -55.49 -15.06 11.12
CA ALA A 728 -56.26 -16.05 11.87
C ALA A 728 -57.80 -15.99 11.69
N TYR A 729 -58.34 -15.02 10.95
CA TYR A 729 -59.75 -15.02 10.51
C TYR A 729 -59.93 -15.80 9.19
N PHE A 730 -58.85 -16.06 8.43
CA PHE A 730 -58.88 -16.75 7.14
C PHE A 730 -58.63 -18.25 7.27
N LYS A 731 -59.69 -19.05 7.18
CA LYS A 731 -59.60 -20.51 7.33
C LYS A 731 -59.36 -21.21 5.99
N GLN A 732 -58.09 -21.44 5.65
CA GLN A 732 -57.71 -22.26 4.49
C GLN A 732 -58.12 -23.73 4.69
N TYR A 733 -59.21 -24.15 4.05
CA TYR A 733 -59.70 -25.54 4.09
C TYR A 733 -58.92 -26.45 3.11
N ALA A 734 -57.60 -26.56 3.30
CA ALA A 734 -56.72 -27.34 2.43
C ALA A 734 -56.99 -28.87 2.44
N ALA A 735 -57.74 -29.37 3.43
CA ALA A 735 -57.94 -30.81 3.68
C ALA A 735 -59.41 -31.29 3.66
N ASP A 736 -60.39 -30.41 3.39
CA ASP A 736 -61.80 -30.84 3.24
C ASP A 736 -62.53 -30.02 2.17
N SER A 737 -62.67 -30.61 0.98
CA SER A 737 -63.37 -30.02 -0.17
C SER A 737 -64.89 -29.88 0.02
N ARG A 738 -65.45 -30.32 1.15
CA ARG A 738 -66.88 -30.24 1.46
C ARG A 738 -67.27 -28.93 2.17
N ILE A 739 -66.32 -28.06 2.55
CA ILE A 739 -66.62 -26.84 3.31
C ILE A 739 -66.40 -25.58 2.46
N GLY A 740 -67.52 -24.93 2.09
CA GLY A 740 -67.55 -23.76 1.21
C GLY A 740 -68.94 -23.53 0.60
N LEU A 741 -69.19 -22.32 0.09
CA LEU A 741 -70.44 -21.96 -0.60
C LEU A 741 -70.52 -22.75 -1.91
N ALA A 742 -71.56 -23.56 -2.09
CA ALA A 742 -71.72 -24.34 -3.31
C ALA A 742 -72.07 -23.45 -4.52
N ARG A 743 -71.54 -23.78 -5.71
CA ARG A 743 -71.72 -22.98 -6.94
C ARG A 743 -73.19 -22.68 -7.28
N HIS A 744 -74.11 -23.60 -6.97
CA HIS A 744 -75.56 -23.40 -7.19
C HIS A 744 -76.17 -22.36 -6.23
N CYS A 745 -75.63 -22.18 -5.03
CA CYS A 745 -76.10 -21.16 -4.08
C CYS A 745 -75.69 -19.75 -4.50
N MET A 746 -74.60 -19.55 -5.28
CA MET A 746 -74.06 -18.21 -5.54
C MET A 746 -75.05 -17.27 -6.23
N TRP A 747 -75.94 -17.80 -7.07
CA TRP A 747 -76.89 -17.03 -7.89
C TRP A 747 -78.29 -16.92 -7.27
N ASN A 748 -78.59 -17.65 -6.19
CA ASN A 748 -79.85 -17.53 -5.44
C ASN A 748 -79.57 -16.76 -4.15
N LEU A 749 -79.97 -15.48 -4.11
CA LEU A 749 -79.59 -14.58 -3.02
C LEU A 749 -80.18 -14.99 -1.63
N PRO A 750 -81.43 -15.49 -1.53
CA PRO A 750 -81.93 -16.16 -0.32
C PRO A 750 -81.11 -17.39 0.10
N ASP A 751 -80.81 -18.34 -0.80
CA ASP A 751 -80.05 -19.54 -0.47
C ASP A 751 -78.61 -19.21 -0.07
N ARG A 752 -77.97 -18.26 -0.78
CA ARG A 752 -76.66 -17.71 -0.43
C ARG A 752 -76.66 -17.14 0.98
N ARG A 753 -77.62 -16.26 1.31
CA ARG A 753 -77.75 -15.70 2.67
C ARG A 753 -77.97 -16.80 3.71
N ARG A 754 -78.81 -17.80 3.43
CA ARG A 754 -79.08 -18.92 4.35
C ARG A 754 -77.82 -19.77 4.61
N VAL A 755 -77.07 -20.14 3.56
CA VAL A 755 -75.84 -20.94 3.70
C VAL A 755 -74.73 -20.15 4.40
N MET A 756 -74.52 -18.89 4.01
CA MET A 756 -73.55 -18.01 4.66
C MET A 756 -73.90 -17.78 6.15
N TRP A 757 -75.17 -17.54 6.48
CA TRP A 757 -75.63 -17.37 7.86
C TRP A 757 -75.44 -18.64 8.71
N ASN A 758 -75.76 -19.83 8.17
CA ASN A 758 -75.57 -21.10 8.86
C ASN A 758 -74.09 -21.39 9.18
N GLU A 759 -73.18 -21.00 8.28
CA GLU A 759 -71.73 -21.10 8.48
C GLU A 759 -71.13 -19.83 9.14
N THR A 760 -71.98 -18.89 9.60
CA THR A 760 -71.63 -17.60 10.22
C THR A 760 -70.71 -16.67 9.39
N ALA A 761 -70.65 -16.89 8.07
CA ALA A 761 -69.85 -16.08 7.15
C ALA A 761 -70.56 -14.78 6.74
N THR A 762 -69.81 -13.69 6.59
CA THR A 762 -70.31 -12.42 6.03
C THR A 762 -69.92 -12.21 4.57
N HIS A 763 -68.94 -12.97 4.07
CA HIS A 763 -68.43 -12.89 2.70
C HIS A 763 -67.82 -14.23 2.25
N THR A 764 -67.61 -14.39 0.94
CA THR A 764 -66.70 -15.41 0.37
C THR A 764 -65.32 -14.81 0.13
N LEU A 765 -64.30 -15.66 -0.01
CA LEU A 765 -62.92 -15.21 -0.31
C LEU A 765 -62.71 -14.75 -1.75
N ASP A 766 -63.68 -15.03 -2.63
CA ASP A 766 -63.74 -14.55 -4.02
C ASP A 766 -64.65 -13.30 -4.14
N ASP A 767 -65.28 -12.83 -3.04
CA ASP A 767 -66.15 -11.65 -3.09
C ASP A 767 -65.32 -10.38 -3.33
N LEU A 768 -65.70 -9.64 -4.38
CA LEU A 768 -65.15 -8.34 -4.70
C LEU A 768 -66.01 -7.23 -4.10
N VAL A 769 -65.36 -6.21 -3.56
CA VAL A 769 -65.97 -4.99 -3.01
C VAL A 769 -65.53 -3.76 -3.80
N SER A 770 -66.41 -2.76 -3.85
CA SER A 770 -66.12 -1.46 -4.42
C SER A 770 -66.97 -0.44 -3.68
N ASP A 771 -66.32 0.55 -3.05
CA ASP A 771 -67.02 1.60 -2.31
C ASP A 771 -67.68 2.58 -3.31
N ASP A 772 -66.97 2.92 -4.39
CA ASP A 772 -67.46 3.68 -5.56
C ASP A 772 -68.74 3.07 -6.16
N LEU A 773 -68.80 1.74 -6.29
CA LEU A 773 -70.00 1.04 -6.78
C LEU A 773 -71.18 1.18 -5.80
N ARG A 774 -70.93 1.19 -4.48
CA ARG A 774 -72.00 1.44 -3.50
C ARG A 774 -72.47 2.88 -3.55
N ALA A 775 -71.57 3.85 -3.73
CA ALA A 775 -71.93 5.26 -3.92
C ALA A 775 -72.81 5.45 -5.17
N VAL A 776 -72.40 4.90 -6.32
CA VAL A 776 -73.18 4.98 -7.57
C VAL A 776 -74.53 4.29 -7.45
N VAL A 777 -74.63 3.14 -6.76
CA VAL A 777 -75.92 2.48 -6.50
C VAL A 777 -76.82 3.31 -5.58
N ALA A 778 -76.27 3.93 -4.52
CA ALA A 778 -77.05 4.79 -3.61
C ALA A 778 -77.59 6.04 -4.33
N ASP A 779 -76.74 6.69 -5.14
CA ASP A 779 -77.10 7.87 -5.93
C ASP A 779 -78.13 7.54 -7.04
N ILE A 780 -78.03 6.37 -7.68
CA ILE A 780 -79.08 5.87 -8.60
C ILE A 780 -80.40 5.58 -7.84
N VAL A 781 -80.37 5.13 -6.58
CA VAL A 781 -81.60 4.94 -5.79
C VAL A 781 -82.23 6.28 -5.42
N ALA A 782 -81.43 7.33 -5.19
CA ALA A 782 -81.87 8.69 -4.89
C ALA A 782 -82.44 9.45 -6.11
N GLU A 783 -81.87 9.26 -7.31
CA GLU A 783 -82.24 9.92 -8.59
C GLU A 783 -83.77 10.00 -8.82
N GLU A 784 -84.41 11.13 -8.53
CA GLU A 784 -85.88 11.29 -8.61
C GLU A 784 -86.45 11.06 -10.02
N ASN A 785 -85.68 11.39 -11.06
CA ASN A 785 -86.11 11.23 -12.44
C ASN A 785 -86.14 9.74 -12.85
N VAL A 786 -87.34 9.15 -12.91
CA VAL A 786 -87.55 7.73 -13.27
C VAL A 786 -86.94 7.34 -14.62
N GLY A 787 -86.89 8.26 -15.59
CA GLY A 787 -86.29 8.01 -16.90
C GLY A 787 -84.77 7.88 -16.81
N GLU A 788 -84.12 8.86 -16.17
CA GLU A 788 -82.67 8.85 -15.96
C GLU A 788 -82.25 7.73 -14.99
N ARG A 789 -83.02 7.46 -13.93
CA ARG A 789 -82.83 6.31 -13.02
C ARG A 789 -82.78 4.99 -13.78
N ARG A 790 -83.72 4.76 -14.71
CA ARG A 790 -83.74 3.56 -15.58
C ARG A 790 -82.53 3.51 -16.50
N ARG A 791 -82.15 4.64 -17.12
CA ARG A 791 -80.98 4.75 -18.00
C ARG A 791 -79.67 4.44 -17.26
N ARG A 792 -79.43 5.10 -16.11
CA ARG A 792 -78.25 4.90 -15.25
C ARG A 792 -78.17 3.45 -14.74
N THR A 793 -79.30 2.86 -14.34
CA THR A 793 -79.39 1.44 -13.98
C THR A 793 -79.01 0.52 -15.13
N ALA A 794 -79.52 0.77 -16.34
CA ALA A 794 -79.20 -0.03 -17.53
C ALA A 794 -77.71 0.08 -17.91
N ALA A 795 -77.12 1.28 -17.85
CA ALA A 795 -75.69 1.50 -18.04
C ALA A 795 -74.85 0.74 -17.01
N LEU A 796 -75.25 0.76 -15.73
CA LEU A 796 -74.53 0.06 -14.66
C LEU A 796 -74.55 -1.46 -14.86
N LEU A 797 -75.73 -2.02 -15.15
CA LEU A 797 -75.89 -3.45 -15.42
C LEU A 797 -75.06 -3.88 -16.64
N ARG A 798 -75.10 -3.12 -17.75
CA ARG A 798 -74.27 -3.36 -18.95
C ARG A 798 -72.79 -3.39 -18.61
N THR A 799 -72.32 -2.44 -17.81
CA THR A 799 -70.92 -2.32 -17.35
C THR A 799 -70.48 -3.53 -16.50
N LEU A 800 -71.38 -4.08 -15.69
CA LEU A 800 -71.09 -5.20 -14.78
C LEU A 800 -71.11 -6.59 -15.45
N THR A 801 -71.68 -6.75 -16.66
CA THR A 801 -71.78 -8.08 -17.31
C THR A 801 -70.44 -8.75 -17.62
N GLY A 802 -69.37 -7.98 -17.82
CA GLY A 802 -68.01 -8.49 -18.07
C GLY A 802 -67.31 -9.08 -16.84
N PRO A 803 -67.10 -8.30 -15.75
CA PRO A 803 -66.32 -8.76 -14.59
C PRO A 803 -67.01 -9.82 -13.72
N LEU A 804 -68.28 -10.16 -13.95
CA LEU A 804 -69.05 -11.14 -13.16
C LEU A 804 -68.95 -12.60 -13.67
N THR A 805 -67.83 -12.96 -14.31
CA THR A 805 -67.58 -14.34 -14.77
C THR A 805 -67.07 -15.23 -13.64
N SER A 806 -67.68 -16.42 -13.45
CA SER A 806 -67.37 -17.29 -12.30
C SER A 806 -66.04 -18.03 -12.45
N SER A 807 -65.34 -18.25 -11.34
CA SER A 807 -64.33 -19.32 -11.25
C SER A 807 -64.96 -20.69 -11.57
N GLU A 808 -64.16 -21.62 -12.12
CA GLU A 808 -64.63 -22.97 -12.47
C GLU A 808 -64.86 -23.88 -11.24
N GLN A 809 -64.59 -23.37 -10.04
CA GLN A 809 -64.63 -24.14 -8.81
C GLN A 809 -66.08 -24.49 -8.41
N GLY A 810 -66.31 -25.76 -8.03
CA GLY A 810 -67.62 -26.23 -7.59
C GLY A 810 -68.08 -25.66 -6.24
N ARG A 811 -67.15 -25.15 -5.42
CA ARG A 811 -67.39 -24.50 -4.12
C ARG A 811 -66.36 -23.39 -3.88
N VAL A 812 -66.78 -22.31 -3.23
CA VAL A 812 -65.92 -21.16 -2.87
C VAL A 812 -65.74 -21.08 -1.36
N GLN A 813 -64.54 -20.75 -0.86
CA GLN A 813 -64.29 -20.63 0.58
C GLN A 813 -65.01 -19.42 1.18
N MET A 814 -65.53 -19.57 2.41
CA MET A 814 -66.31 -18.56 3.14
C MET A 814 -65.55 -18.06 4.37
N ALA A 815 -65.76 -16.79 4.75
CA ALA A 815 -65.11 -16.18 5.90
C ALA A 815 -65.99 -15.16 6.64
N GLN A 816 -65.57 -14.82 7.86
CA GLN A 816 -66.27 -13.93 8.78
C GLN A 816 -65.31 -12.83 9.26
N ALA A 817 -65.77 -11.58 9.19
CA ALA A 817 -64.96 -10.39 9.46
C ALA A 817 -64.53 -10.22 10.94
N ASP A 818 -65.21 -10.86 11.90
CA ASP A 818 -65.16 -10.51 13.32
C ASP A 818 -64.82 -11.67 14.29
N ARG A 819 -64.59 -12.92 13.84
CA ARG A 819 -64.29 -14.06 14.75
C ARG A 819 -63.00 -14.85 14.46
N LYS A 820 -62.12 -14.94 15.46
CA LYS A 820 -60.95 -15.84 15.46
C LYS A 820 -61.41 -17.29 15.67
N TRP A 821 -61.14 -18.16 14.70
CA TRP A 821 -61.62 -19.54 14.70
C TRP A 821 -60.57 -20.55 15.17
N PHE A 822 -60.62 -20.90 16.47
CA PHE A 822 -59.86 -22.03 16.99
C PHE A 822 -60.35 -23.36 16.39
N VAL A 823 -59.42 -24.21 15.94
CA VAL A 823 -59.74 -25.56 15.42
C VAL A 823 -60.04 -26.50 16.59
N ALA A 824 -61.24 -26.39 17.15
CA ALA A 824 -61.76 -27.35 18.10
C ALA A 824 -62.08 -28.67 17.38
N ALA A 825 -61.19 -29.66 17.52
CA ALA A 825 -61.32 -31.00 16.92
C ALA A 825 -62.46 -31.82 17.55
N ARG A 826 -63.71 -31.44 17.26
CA ARG A 826 -64.92 -32.15 17.70
C ARG A 826 -65.06 -33.50 16.98
N ARG A 827 -64.49 -34.55 17.56
CA ARG A 827 -65.02 -35.91 17.38
C ARG A 827 -66.50 -35.91 17.80
N ARG A 828 -67.41 -36.22 16.88
CA ARG A 828 -68.76 -36.70 17.21
C ARG A 828 -68.78 -38.23 17.05
N PRO A 829 -69.43 -38.98 17.95
CA PRO A 829 -69.58 -40.42 17.79
C PRO A 829 -70.63 -40.74 16.72
N CYS A 830 -70.41 -41.83 15.99
CA CYS A 830 -71.44 -42.55 15.25
C CYS A 830 -71.42 -43.99 15.77
N GLY A 831 -72.57 -44.53 16.13
CA GLY A 831 -72.71 -45.89 16.65
C GLY A 831 -73.64 -46.72 15.78
N SER A 832 -73.14 -47.85 15.28
CA SER A 832 -73.91 -48.86 14.55
C SER A 832 -73.11 -50.17 14.52
N GLY A 833 -73.70 -51.28 14.98
CA GLY A 833 -73.03 -52.58 15.15
C GLY A 833 -72.69 -52.84 16.63
N SER A 834 -73.13 -53.98 17.17
CA SER A 834 -73.22 -54.23 18.61
C SER A 834 -72.55 -55.53 19.05
N CYS A 835 -71.90 -55.47 20.22
CA CYS A 835 -71.46 -56.58 21.08
C CYS A 835 -70.30 -57.47 20.55
N GLY A 836 -69.27 -57.65 21.39
CA GLY A 836 -68.26 -58.71 21.25
C GLY A 836 -66.81 -58.23 21.06
N THR A 837 -65.94 -58.58 22.01
CA THR A 837 -64.46 -58.66 21.92
C THR A 837 -64.04 -59.87 21.05
N PRO A 838 -62.78 -60.02 20.54
CA PRO A 838 -61.52 -59.77 21.25
C PRO A 838 -60.42 -59.03 20.42
N PRO A 839 -59.10 -59.37 20.46
CA PRO A 839 -58.08 -58.52 21.09
C PRO A 839 -57.05 -57.92 20.10
N GLY A 840 -56.17 -57.00 20.48
CA GLY A 840 -56.01 -56.29 21.76
C GLY A 840 -54.55 -55.86 22.00
N TRP A 841 -54.33 -54.59 22.33
CA TRP A 841 -53.02 -54.03 22.74
C TRP A 841 -53.20 -53.21 24.03
N ARG A 842 -52.25 -53.28 24.97
CA ARG A 842 -52.36 -52.66 26.31
C ARG A 842 -51.50 -51.38 26.46
N THR A 843 -52.04 -50.42 27.21
CA THR A 843 -51.38 -49.24 27.83
C THR A 843 -51.05 -49.57 29.31
N PRO A 844 -50.81 -48.65 30.31
CA PRO A 844 -50.66 -47.17 30.41
C PRO A 844 -49.37 -46.79 31.24
N PRO A 845 -49.25 -45.72 32.11
CA PRO A 845 -49.94 -44.41 32.34
C PRO A 845 -48.97 -43.18 32.19
N VAL A 846 -49.27 -41.86 32.36
CA VAL A 846 -50.41 -40.98 32.79
C VAL A 846 -50.40 -40.42 34.25
N LEU A 847 -50.68 -39.10 34.40
CA LEU A 847 -51.00 -38.22 35.58
C LEU A 847 -50.09 -36.98 35.80
N CYS A 848 -50.46 -36.04 36.70
CA CYS A 848 -51.01 -34.71 36.34
C CYS A 848 -51.10 -33.64 37.49
N GLY A 849 -50.89 -32.34 37.18
CA GLY A 849 -51.39 -31.15 37.94
C GLY A 849 -50.37 -30.34 38.79
N PRO A 850 -50.75 -29.19 39.44
CA PRO A 850 -52.01 -28.42 39.44
C PRO A 850 -51.87 -26.85 39.28
N ARG A 851 -52.93 -26.05 39.59
CA ARG A 851 -53.02 -24.55 39.59
C ARG A 851 -53.45 -23.97 40.97
N PRO A 852 -53.16 -22.70 41.32
CA PRO A 852 -54.19 -21.60 41.44
C PRO A 852 -53.60 -20.15 41.20
N ARG A 853 -54.23 -18.95 41.36
CA ARG A 853 -55.63 -18.47 41.48
C ARG A 853 -55.93 -17.11 40.74
N PHE A 854 -56.03 -15.94 41.41
CA PHE A 854 -56.42 -14.57 40.95
C PHE A 854 -55.97 -13.49 41.97
N SER A 855 -55.72 -12.22 41.58
CA SER A 855 -56.24 -10.97 42.25
C SER A 855 -55.80 -9.64 41.54
N CYS A 856 -56.33 -8.49 42.00
CA CYS A 856 -56.36 -7.16 41.35
C CYS A 856 -55.28 -6.12 41.75
N ALA A 857 -54.85 -5.33 40.75
CA ALA A 857 -54.79 -3.85 40.66
C ALA A 857 -53.89 -2.92 41.55
N ARG A 858 -53.37 -1.90 40.84
CA ARG A 858 -53.04 -0.49 41.22
C ARG A 858 -51.67 -0.10 41.83
N ARG A 859 -51.26 1.12 41.40
CA ARG A 859 -50.24 2.09 41.90
C ARG A 859 -48.78 2.01 41.40
N MET A 860 -48.42 3.08 40.66
CA MET A 860 -47.11 3.78 40.57
C MET A 860 -46.62 4.28 41.95
N PRO A 861 -45.34 4.72 42.17
CA PRO A 861 -44.51 5.49 41.22
C PRO A 861 -42.98 5.23 41.18
N TRP A 862 -42.30 6.05 40.35
CA TRP A 862 -40.86 6.41 40.31
C TRP A 862 -40.43 7.22 41.57
N PRO A 863 -39.15 7.65 41.80
CA PRO A 863 -37.91 7.59 40.98
C PRO A 863 -36.78 6.77 41.72
N SER A 864 -35.44 6.77 41.47
CA SER A 864 -34.50 7.86 41.12
C SER A 864 -33.14 7.44 40.54
N THR A 865 -32.56 8.41 39.83
CA THR A 865 -31.22 8.63 39.24
C THR A 865 -29.94 8.29 40.03
N VAL A 866 -28.85 8.13 39.24
CA VAL A 866 -27.43 8.60 39.41
C VAL A 866 -26.28 7.56 39.44
N THR A 867 -25.19 7.97 38.79
CA THR A 867 -23.95 7.31 38.29
C THR A 867 -23.09 6.45 39.23
N THR A 868 -22.36 5.47 38.67
CA THR A 868 -20.87 5.52 38.49
C THR A 868 -20.31 4.35 37.66
N THR A 869 -19.04 4.46 37.24
CA THR A 869 -18.21 3.46 36.51
C THR A 869 -16.82 3.42 37.19
N PRO A 870 -15.84 2.60 36.73
CA PRO A 870 -15.86 1.17 36.39
C PRO A 870 -14.80 0.39 37.22
N THR A 871 -14.68 -0.94 37.08
CA THR A 871 -13.48 -1.68 37.52
C THR A 871 -13.20 -2.92 36.66
N THR A 872 -11.94 -3.33 36.60
CA THR A 872 -11.40 -4.45 35.81
C THR A 872 -11.65 -5.82 36.44
N CYS A 873 -11.48 -6.89 35.66
CA CYS A 873 -11.33 -8.26 36.16
C CYS A 873 -10.14 -8.93 35.45
N THR A 874 -9.21 -9.45 36.24
CA THR A 874 -8.13 -10.35 35.80
C THR A 874 -8.25 -11.61 36.64
N GLU A 875 -8.31 -12.78 36.00
CA GLU A 875 -8.24 -14.06 36.71
C GLU A 875 -7.08 -14.91 36.19
N THR A 876 -6.24 -15.33 37.12
CA THR A 876 -5.21 -16.35 36.91
C THR A 876 -5.77 -17.70 37.34
N PHE A 877 -5.37 -18.77 36.65
CA PHE A 877 -5.62 -20.14 37.12
C PHE A 877 -4.33 -20.96 37.19
N SER A 878 -4.22 -21.78 38.23
CA SER A 878 -2.96 -22.43 38.62
C SER A 878 -2.86 -23.91 38.21
N ARG A 879 -1.60 -24.30 37.94
CA ARG A 879 -1.03 -25.66 37.95
C ARG A 879 -1.45 -26.50 39.18
N PRO A 880 -1.37 -27.87 39.17
CA PRO A 880 -0.08 -28.52 39.56
C PRO A 880 0.22 -29.99 39.12
N TRP A 881 1.50 -30.41 39.33
CA TRP A 881 2.08 -31.78 39.41
C TRP A 881 2.11 -32.69 38.14
N LEU A 882 3.03 -33.64 37.91
CA LEU A 882 4.48 -33.82 38.25
C LEU A 882 5.03 -35.05 37.45
N ALA A 883 6.22 -34.99 36.84
CA ALA A 883 7.12 -36.16 36.61
C ALA A 883 8.55 -35.73 36.20
N VAL A 884 9.57 -36.54 36.55
CA VAL A 884 11.00 -36.38 36.17
C VAL A 884 11.60 -37.78 35.93
N PRO A 885 12.58 -37.94 35.02
CA PRO A 885 13.85 -38.57 35.43
C PRO A 885 15.11 -37.93 34.80
N THR A 886 16.30 -38.32 35.27
CA THR A 886 17.61 -37.72 34.90
C THR A 886 18.68 -38.74 34.50
N SER A 887 19.71 -38.26 33.79
CA SER A 887 21.11 -38.76 33.67
C SER A 887 21.41 -40.15 33.05
N SER A 888 21.94 -40.13 31.80
CA SER A 888 23.30 -40.54 31.36
C SER A 888 23.93 -41.92 31.72
N PRO A 889 24.97 -42.41 30.99
CA PRO A 889 25.27 -42.32 29.54
C PRO A 889 25.73 -43.67 28.90
N SER A 890 25.87 -43.78 27.56
CA SER A 890 26.66 -44.85 26.88
C SER A 890 27.07 -44.46 25.45
N SER A 891 28.01 -45.21 24.85
CA SER A 891 28.71 -44.89 23.58
C SER A 891 28.37 -45.80 22.38
N ALA A 892 28.35 -45.26 21.15
CA ALA A 892 28.62 -46.00 19.90
C ALA A 892 29.01 -45.05 18.73
N PHE A 893 29.74 -45.57 17.74
CA PHE A 893 30.09 -44.87 16.47
C PHE A 893 28.90 -44.83 15.48
N PRO A 894 28.92 -43.89 14.52
CA PRO A 894 29.26 -44.25 13.12
C PRO A 894 30.41 -43.38 12.57
N ALA A 895 31.34 -43.84 11.73
CA ALA A 895 31.28 -44.69 10.53
C ALA A 895 30.88 -43.93 9.25
N THR A 896 31.90 -43.50 8.51
CA THR A 896 31.82 -42.90 7.16
C THR A 896 31.50 -43.94 6.09
N PRO A 897 30.83 -43.53 4.99
CA PRO A 897 31.08 -44.12 3.69
C PRO A 897 31.43 -43.07 2.60
N THR A 898 32.39 -43.40 1.76
CA THR A 898 32.80 -42.68 0.53
C THR A 898 32.25 -43.38 -0.73
N PHE A 899 32.67 -42.94 -1.93
CA PHE A 899 32.43 -43.51 -3.27
C PHE A 899 31.05 -43.22 -3.91
N PRO A 900 30.92 -43.32 -5.26
CA PRO A 900 31.81 -42.74 -6.29
C PRO A 900 31.02 -42.11 -7.46
N GLY A 901 31.70 -41.74 -8.56
CA GLY A 901 31.07 -41.19 -9.78
C GLY A 901 31.24 -42.02 -11.06
N SER A 902 30.58 -41.52 -12.12
CA SER A 902 30.71 -41.85 -13.56
C SER A 902 30.11 -43.16 -14.12
N ARG A 903 29.16 -43.05 -15.08
CA ARG A 903 29.35 -43.30 -16.54
C ARG A 903 28.02 -43.53 -17.31
N THR A 904 27.94 -42.91 -18.50
CA THR A 904 27.30 -43.38 -19.78
C THR A 904 25.85 -43.91 -19.82
N GLY A 905 25.06 -43.47 -20.82
CA GLY A 905 23.91 -44.24 -21.32
C GLY A 905 22.89 -43.46 -22.17
N SER A 906 22.97 -43.56 -23.50
CA SER A 906 22.02 -42.97 -24.46
C SER A 906 20.82 -43.87 -24.80
N ALA A 907 19.63 -43.30 -25.10
CA ALA A 907 18.74 -43.76 -26.19
C ALA A 907 17.57 -42.78 -26.46
N ASN A 908 17.08 -42.75 -27.70
CA ASN A 908 16.00 -41.89 -28.19
C ASN A 908 14.59 -42.51 -28.02
N CYS A 909 13.55 -41.68 -28.16
CA CYS A 909 12.30 -42.02 -28.84
C CYS A 909 11.68 -40.74 -29.47
N GLU A 910 10.89 -40.89 -30.54
CA GLU A 910 10.52 -39.78 -31.46
C GLU A 910 9.01 -39.50 -31.54
N SER A 911 8.64 -38.24 -31.82
CA SER A 911 7.53 -37.72 -32.68
C SER A 911 7.17 -36.28 -32.23
N ALA A 912 7.28 -35.21 -33.04
CA ALA A 912 6.53 -34.85 -34.26
C ALA A 912 5.07 -34.47 -33.97
N HIS A 913 4.50 -33.34 -34.44
CA HIS A 913 4.94 -32.31 -35.40
C HIS A 913 5.22 -30.94 -34.67
N GLY A 914 5.81 -29.87 -35.22
CA GLY A 914 5.88 -29.33 -36.59
C GLY A 914 4.97 -28.08 -36.69
N THR A 915 5.37 -26.93 -37.27
CA THR A 915 6.57 -26.63 -38.09
C THR A 915 6.82 -25.11 -38.18
N ALA A 916 8.10 -24.70 -38.35
CA ALA A 916 8.62 -23.65 -39.28
C ALA A 916 8.03 -22.20 -39.27
N THR A 917 8.77 -21.11 -39.52
CA THR A 917 10.19 -20.84 -39.90
C THR A 917 10.55 -19.36 -39.55
N ARG A 918 11.78 -19.01 -39.12
CA ARG A 918 12.91 -18.40 -39.90
C ARG A 918 12.59 -17.13 -40.74
N SER A 919 13.48 -16.15 -40.92
CA SER A 919 14.82 -15.86 -40.32
C SER A 919 15.39 -14.50 -40.81
N GLU A 920 16.20 -13.85 -39.97
CA GLU A 920 17.50 -13.17 -40.25
C GLU A 920 17.79 -12.28 -41.50
N MET A 921 18.76 -11.35 -41.27
CA MET A 921 19.73 -10.73 -42.21
C MET A 921 19.34 -9.57 -43.17
N ALA A 922 19.59 -8.35 -42.67
CA ALA A 922 20.75 -7.49 -43.01
C ALA A 922 20.91 -6.73 -44.37
N CYS A 923 21.65 -5.60 -44.25
CA CYS A 923 22.56 -4.95 -45.20
C CYS A 923 22.09 -3.90 -46.26
N GLU A 924 22.50 -2.65 -45.98
CA GLU A 924 23.37 -1.79 -46.84
C GLU A 924 22.86 -0.72 -47.85
N ARG A 925 23.29 0.53 -47.53
CA ARG A 925 24.05 1.52 -48.37
C ARG A 925 23.36 2.62 -49.20
N LYS A 926 23.96 3.82 -49.04
CA LYS A 926 24.02 5.02 -49.93
C LYS A 926 22.71 5.79 -50.14
N ARG A 927 22.68 7.09 -50.52
CA ARG A 927 23.48 8.33 -50.35
C ARG A 927 23.11 9.27 -51.53
N CYS A 928 22.96 10.58 -51.25
CA CYS A 928 23.14 11.72 -52.18
C CYS A 928 22.02 12.14 -53.19
N SER A 929 21.34 13.24 -52.81
CA SER A 929 21.29 14.56 -53.51
C SER A 929 20.35 14.91 -54.70
N SER A 930 19.68 16.06 -54.50
CA SER A 930 19.37 17.18 -55.45
C SER A 930 18.31 17.05 -56.57
N THR A 931 17.33 17.97 -56.56
CA THR A 931 17.07 18.99 -57.62
C THR A 931 16.00 20.02 -57.17
N GLY A 932 15.93 21.20 -57.80
CA GLY A 932 14.86 22.22 -57.64
C GLY A 932 13.78 22.13 -58.75
N PRO A 933 13.06 23.21 -59.17
CA PRO A 933 13.35 24.64 -58.96
C PRO A 933 12.13 25.63 -58.77
N SER A 934 12.49 26.92 -58.56
CA SER A 934 11.84 28.18 -59.01
C SER A 934 10.33 28.47 -58.92
N HIS A 935 9.96 29.52 -58.15
CA HIS A 935 9.32 30.80 -58.55
C HIS A 935 8.85 31.58 -57.28
N ASP A 936 8.58 32.88 -57.23
CA ASP A 936 9.14 34.13 -57.82
C ASP A 936 8.39 35.33 -57.15
N VAL A 937 8.72 36.58 -57.52
CA VAL A 937 8.04 37.85 -57.19
C VAL A 937 8.35 38.44 -55.81
N SER A 938 8.60 39.76 -55.81
CA SER A 938 9.01 40.57 -54.65
C SER A 938 8.34 41.95 -54.68
N ARG A 939 8.27 42.66 -53.53
CA ARG A 939 8.60 44.12 -53.34
C ARG A 939 7.82 44.84 -52.21
N THR A 940 8.56 45.64 -51.43
CA THR A 940 8.22 47.00 -50.86
C THR A 940 6.96 47.21 -49.97
N ALA A 941 6.88 48.19 -49.05
CA ALA A 941 7.87 49.02 -48.34
C ALA A 941 7.21 49.82 -47.16
N ARG A 942 8.05 50.49 -46.34
CA ARG A 942 7.72 51.45 -45.25
C ARG A 942 6.87 52.67 -45.71
N PRO A 943 6.17 53.39 -44.79
CA PRO A 943 6.78 54.56 -44.10
C PRO A 943 6.38 54.78 -42.61
N ARG A 944 6.83 55.91 -42.02
CA ARG A 944 6.77 56.32 -40.59
C ARG A 944 5.78 57.47 -40.36
N SER A 945 5.25 57.64 -39.13
CA SER A 945 5.11 58.98 -38.49
C SER A 945 4.74 59.00 -36.98
N ARG A 946 5.62 59.62 -36.17
CA ARG A 946 5.40 60.67 -35.12
C ARG A 946 4.53 60.42 -33.85
N GLY A 947 5.01 60.93 -32.70
CA GLY A 947 4.28 61.09 -31.41
C GLY A 947 3.61 62.47 -31.25
N PRO A 948 3.25 62.96 -30.03
CA PRO A 948 4.24 63.29 -28.96
C PRO A 948 3.75 63.18 -27.46
N ARG A 949 4.63 63.55 -26.49
CA ARG A 949 4.48 64.24 -25.15
C ARG A 949 3.18 64.07 -24.30
N SER A 950 3.11 64.19 -22.97
CA SER A 950 3.98 64.39 -21.75
C SER A 950 3.08 64.10 -20.51
N SER A 951 3.46 63.99 -19.21
CA SER A 951 4.43 64.73 -18.38
C SER A 951 4.70 64.06 -17.00
N GLU A 952 5.83 64.45 -16.40
CA GLU A 952 6.25 64.45 -14.96
C GLU A 952 5.19 64.05 -13.90
N THR A 953 5.50 63.12 -12.98
CA THR A 953 6.21 63.35 -11.68
C THR A 953 6.30 62.01 -10.91
N SER A 954 7.08 61.76 -9.83
CA SER A 954 8.30 62.35 -9.20
C SER A 954 8.79 61.38 -8.07
N GLY A 955 9.79 61.76 -7.24
CA GLY A 955 9.89 61.28 -5.84
C GLY A 955 10.81 60.09 -5.45
N THR A 956 12.12 60.28 -5.50
CA THR A 956 13.12 59.57 -4.63
C THR A 956 13.59 60.53 -3.50
N PRO A 957 14.39 60.14 -2.46
CA PRO A 957 15.09 58.86 -2.18
C PRO A 957 15.01 58.38 -0.69
N SER A 958 15.68 57.26 -0.34
CA SER A 958 16.78 57.24 0.67
C SER A 958 17.38 55.85 1.00
N TRP A 959 18.71 55.85 1.20
CA TRP A 959 19.62 55.04 2.04
C TRP A 959 19.10 53.81 2.83
N GLY A 960 19.90 52.74 3.04
CA GLY A 960 21.28 52.51 2.60
C GLY A 960 22.00 51.31 3.29
N ARG A 961 23.24 51.07 2.83
CA ARG A 961 24.28 50.08 3.27
C ARG A 961 24.12 49.39 4.64
N SER A 962 24.41 48.09 4.67
CA SER A 962 25.49 47.53 5.51
C SER A 962 26.00 46.20 4.92
N SER A 963 27.12 45.69 5.45
CA SER A 963 27.88 44.55 4.93
C SER A 963 28.19 43.54 6.03
N SER A 964 28.17 42.26 5.68
CA SER A 964 28.91 41.17 6.33
C SER A 964 29.19 40.12 5.26
#